data_AF-A0A560V8P9-F1
#
_entry.id   AF-A0A560V8P9-F1
#
_cell.length_a   1.000
_cell.length_b   1.000
_cell.length_c   1.000
_cell.angle_alpha   90.00
_cell.angle_beta   90.00
_cell.angle_gamma   90.00
#
_symmetry.space_group_name_H-M   'P 1'
#
loop_
_entity.id
_entity.type
_entity.pdbx_description
1 polymer ?
#
loop_
_entity_poly.entity_id
_entity_poly.type
_entity_poly.pdbx_seq_one_letter_code
_entity_poly.pdbx_strand_id
1 'polypeptide(L)'
;MAKFLLLKALTYFCHICRVQTNDRKRNVQNNNRRNHRAGFEPSFHLAGLAARGHDGRAPERLAWRPGLAETTIALIRETLPELPILLDIPGRKIRTIQLRVEPSFKTGDCLILTTDLSHDGSQKVPVNYAKFHEKLRAGVRIYADDGTLSFQVAEVEGPDVHVVAETDGTLKSRKGINVPEIALGQELVTPRDRDMIAFARRVGVDFVGISFVESARHVEAIRALIDAPTPQIVAKVENQGGLDHLDEIAGATDTIMIDRGDLSVETSIDHVSIHQKTIIAAAQRYGKPVIVATELLHSMIESPLPTKAEIGDVTNSVIDGASAVMLSGETAVGRFPVEAVARLRSIVTLAEGHRHAVAPPLGGVPTSRLDLRAATQALARSLPITRIVVLSRTGYAARLVSMAQVQQPIFALILLGFVLRQRRLLADAFWLPCETLNYYYMFPALMFSQVARANLTQFPIRPIAIAILGAVGAGALLLYGWRLWSRQPGAVFSSVIQGSLRPNTYVGVAAAAAMYGSAGLTLTSISIAVAIPLLNVASVVILMRYGSGGAPTPGQVLNAVLKNPVIMAVLLGALFNLGGLTLPATLSSLLSILGAASLPLGLLAVGAGLDMQAARAARGPVLQSSFIKLLLVPLLTLWIGVSLGIHGPALTTIVLFNSLPCTPSAYIMAKLLGGDHRLSAGIITVQTALAAITMPLVLLVSHR
;
A
#
# COMPACT_ATOMS: atom_id res chain seq x y z
N MET A 1 -1.76 -5.49 4.32
CA MET A 1 -2.67 -5.16 5.43
C MET A 1 -3.40 -3.89 5.01
N ALA A 2 -4.74 -3.91 4.99
CA ALA A 2 -5.58 -2.95 4.27
C ALA A 2 -5.38 -1.50 4.74
N LYS A 3 -4.95 -0.63 3.81
CA LYS A 3 -5.02 0.82 4.00
C LYS A 3 -6.40 1.27 3.57
N PHE A 4 -7.18 1.75 4.53
CA PHE A 4 -8.58 2.12 4.34
C PHE A 4 -8.69 3.28 3.37
N LEU A 5 -9.42 3.08 2.28
CA LEU A 5 -10.06 4.18 1.58
C LEU A 5 -11.30 4.51 2.41
N LEU A 6 -11.19 5.44 3.36
CA LEU A 6 -12.35 5.90 4.12
C LEU A 6 -13.20 6.76 3.17
N LEU A 7 -14.32 6.21 2.70
CA LEU A 7 -15.34 7.03 2.07
C LEU A 7 -15.97 7.91 3.16
N LYS A 8 -15.83 9.22 3.04
CA LYS A 8 -16.69 10.17 3.76
C LYS A 8 -18.10 9.97 3.19
N ALA A 9 -18.88 9.13 3.86
CA ALA A 9 -20.13 8.65 3.28
C ALA A 9 -21.18 9.76 3.14
N LEU A 10 -21.06 10.91 3.82
CA LEU A 10 -22.14 11.90 3.81
C LEU A 10 -21.69 13.33 4.06
N THR A 11 -21.51 14.06 2.96
CA THR A 11 -22.01 15.44 2.85
C THR A 11 -22.33 15.85 1.40
N TYR A 12 -22.08 15.01 0.38
CA TYR A 12 -22.02 15.51 -1.01
C TYR A 12 -22.55 14.58 -2.12
N PHE A 13 -23.32 13.53 -1.83
CA PHE A 13 -23.88 12.71 -2.92
C PHE A 13 -25.27 13.18 -3.34
N CYS A 14 -25.37 13.77 -4.55
CA CYS A 14 -26.64 14.16 -5.17
C CYS A 14 -26.80 13.46 -6.53
N HIS A 15 -27.98 12.85 -6.72
CA HIS A 15 -28.65 12.63 -8.02
C HIS A 15 -28.39 11.39 -8.89
N ILE A 16 -28.15 10.20 -8.32
CA ILE A 16 -28.19 8.94 -9.10
C ILE A 16 -29.53 8.17 -9.00
N CYS A 17 -30.29 8.29 -7.90
CA CYS A 17 -31.48 7.45 -7.70
C CYS A 17 -32.74 7.81 -8.51
N ARG A 18 -32.71 8.85 -9.36
CA ARG A 18 -33.88 9.24 -10.17
C ARG A 18 -33.90 8.64 -11.58
N VAL A 19 -32.77 8.13 -12.08
CA VAL A 19 -32.69 7.55 -13.44
C VAL A 19 -32.97 6.05 -13.43
N GLN A 20 -32.49 5.29 -12.43
CA GLN A 20 -32.69 3.83 -12.39
C GLN A 20 -34.10 3.38 -11.97
N THR A 21 -34.88 4.23 -11.30
CA THR A 21 -36.28 3.90 -10.93
C THR A 21 -37.27 4.09 -12.08
N ASN A 22 -36.95 4.94 -13.07
CA ASN A 22 -37.79 5.12 -14.26
C ASN A 22 -37.50 4.08 -15.36
N ASP A 23 -36.25 3.61 -15.50
CA ASP A 23 -35.92 2.55 -16.47
C ASP A 23 -36.43 1.17 -16.05
N ARG A 24 -36.54 0.88 -14.74
CA ARG A 24 -37.16 -0.35 -14.25
C ARG A 24 -38.67 -0.43 -14.47
N LYS A 25 -39.35 0.69 -14.73
CA LYS A 25 -40.79 0.70 -15.08
C LYS A 25 -41.05 0.65 -16.59
N ARG A 26 -40.06 0.92 -17.45
CA ARG A 26 -40.21 0.83 -18.91
C ARG A 26 -39.71 -0.47 -19.54
N ASN A 27 -38.81 -1.21 -18.90
CA ASN A 27 -38.20 -2.43 -19.47
C ASN A 27 -38.79 -3.77 -18.98
N VAL A 28 -39.93 -3.79 -18.28
CA VAL A 28 -40.61 -5.03 -17.87
C VAL A 28 -41.61 -5.55 -18.93
N GLN A 29 -41.77 -4.86 -20.06
CA GLN A 29 -42.79 -5.23 -21.06
C GLN A 29 -42.28 -5.68 -22.43
N ASN A 30 -40.97 -5.85 -22.67
CA ASN A 30 -40.54 -6.43 -23.95
C ASN A 30 -39.27 -7.30 -23.88
N ASN A 31 -39.42 -8.47 -24.50
CA ASN A 31 -38.41 -9.41 -24.99
C ASN A 31 -37.74 -10.42 -24.05
N ASN A 32 -38.42 -11.57 -24.01
CA ASN A 32 -37.89 -12.92 -24.12
C ASN A 32 -36.64 -13.09 -25.01
N ARG A 33 -35.74 -13.98 -24.56
CA ARG A 33 -34.68 -14.72 -25.29
C ARG A 33 -33.48 -13.92 -25.80
N ARG A 34 -32.33 -14.05 -25.10
CA ARG A 34 -31.11 -14.72 -25.60
C ARG A 34 -29.97 -14.68 -24.56
N ASN A 35 -29.21 -15.77 -24.54
CA ASN A 35 -28.01 -15.99 -23.75
C ASN A 35 -26.96 -14.88 -23.91
N HIS A 36 -26.53 -14.27 -22.80
CA HIS A 36 -25.15 -13.84 -22.59
C HIS A 36 -24.81 -13.96 -21.10
N ARG A 37 -24.07 -15.03 -20.75
CA ARG A 37 -23.26 -15.07 -19.53
C ARG A 37 -21.98 -14.26 -19.82
N ALA A 38 -21.96 -13.00 -19.42
CA ALA A 38 -20.72 -12.22 -19.29
C ALA A 38 -20.25 -12.33 -17.84
N GLY A 39 -19.01 -12.78 -17.66
CA GLY A 39 -18.39 -13.06 -16.38
C GLY A 39 -18.14 -11.80 -15.56
N PHE A 40 -18.55 -11.85 -14.31
CA PHE A 40 -18.11 -10.95 -13.25
C PHE A 40 -16.69 -11.34 -12.83
N GLU A 41 -15.70 -10.51 -13.15
CA GLU A 41 -14.43 -10.49 -12.42
C GLU A 41 -14.54 -9.52 -11.22
N PRO A 42 -13.96 -9.84 -10.05
CA PRO A 42 -13.91 -8.91 -8.93
C PRO A 42 -12.77 -7.90 -9.16
N SER A 43 -13.02 -6.91 -10.01
CA SER A 43 -12.18 -5.72 -10.12
C SER A 43 -12.54 -4.78 -8.97
N PHE A 44 -11.60 -4.43 -8.09
CA PHE A 44 -11.79 -3.35 -7.10
C PHE A 44 -11.85 -1.99 -7.81
N HIS A 45 -13.01 -1.70 -8.40
CA HIS A 45 -13.35 -0.44 -9.03
C HIS A 45 -14.62 0.09 -8.38
N LEU A 46 -14.51 1.19 -7.63
CA LEU A 46 -15.60 2.16 -7.47
C LEU A 46 -15.02 3.51 -7.00
N ALA A 47 -14.57 4.25 -8.00
CA ALA A 47 -15.18 5.52 -8.40
C ALA A 47 -16.42 5.95 -7.59
N GLY A 48 -16.38 7.12 -6.95
CA GLY A 48 -17.59 7.91 -6.75
C GLY A 48 -18.14 8.27 -8.14
N LEU A 49 -19.19 7.59 -8.60
CA LEU A 49 -19.88 7.96 -9.83
C LEU A 49 -20.62 9.27 -9.60
N ALA A 50 -20.18 10.34 -10.25
CA ALA A 50 -20.93 11.59 -10.38
C ALA A 50 -21.21 11.82 -11.87
N ALA A 51 -22.44 11.55 -12.33
CA ALA A 51 -22.90 11.92 -13.65
C ALA A 51 -23.67 13.26 -13.56
N ARG A 52 -23.27 14.26 -14.36
CA ARG A 52 -24.07 15.49 -14.54
C ARG A 52 -25.24 15.21 -15.48
N GLY A 53 -26.44 15.66 -15.08
CA GLY A 53 -27.57 15.84 -15.98
C GLY A 53 -27.31 16.96 -16.99
N HIS A 54 -27.88 16.80 -18.17
CA HIS A 54 -27.68 17.63 -19.37
C HIS A 54 -28.26 19.06 -19.31
N ASP A 55 -28.65 19.57 -18.14
CA ASP A 55 -29.40 20.83 -18.03
C ASP A 55 -28.66 21.78 -17.08
N GLY A 56 -28.07 22.85 -17.62
CA GLY A 56 -27.09 23.74 -16.99
C GLY A 56 -27.58 24.61 -15.83
N ARG A 57 -28.35 24.06 -14.87
CA ARG A 57 -28.75 24.76 -13.64
C ARG A 57 -27.86 24.34 -12.47
N ALA A 58 -27.42 25.31 -11.69
CA ALA A 58 -26.64 25.07 -10.47
C ALA A 58 -27.42 24.15 -9.51
N PRO A 59 -26.78 23.16 -8.86
CA PRO A 59 -27.48 22.29 -7.92
C PRO A 59 -27.91 23.07 -6.68
N GLU A 60 -29.20 23.00 -6.34
CA GLU A 60 -29.71 23.41 -5.02
C GLU A 60 -28.91 22.69 -3.91
N ARG A 61 -28.25 23.45 -3.03
CA ARG A 61 -27.25 22.94 -2.08
C ARG A 61 -27.87 22.29 -0.83
N LEU A 62 -27.70 20.97 -0.74
CA LEU A 62 -27.38 20.10 0.41
C LEU A 62 -27.77 20.53 1.84
N ALA A 63 -28.96 20.10 2.28
CA ALA A 63 -29.32 19.93 3.70
C ALA A 63 -29.12 18.46 4.13
N TRP A 64 -28.89 18.20 5.43
CA TRP A 64 -28.83 16.84 6.00
C TRP A 64 -30.13 16.08 5.72
N ARG A 65 -30.04 14.92 5.06
CA ARG A 65 -31.19 14.07 4.68
C ARG A 65 -30.94 12.63 5.12
N PRO A 66 -31.42 12.20 6.30
CA PRO A 66 -31.19 10.86 6.84
C PRO A 66 -31.57 9.71 5.90
N GLY A 67 -32.65 9.86 5.12
CA GLY A 67 -33.10 8.79 4.20
C GLY A 67 -32.16 8.55 3.03
N LEU A 68 -31.56 9.61 2.47
CA LEU A 68 -30.55 9.46 1.41
C LEU A 68 -29.26 8.86 1.96
N ALA A 69 -28.88 9.28 3.17
CA ALA A 69 -27.73 8.76 3.90
C ALA A 69 -27.79 7.23 4.08
N GLU A 70 -28.92 6.76 4.57
CA GLU A 70 -29.19 5.35 4.83
C GLU A 70 -29.18 4.52 3.54
N THR A 71 -29.75 5.04 2.46
CA THR A 71 -29.74 4.37 1.14
C THR A 71 -28.32 4.24 0.59
N THR A 72 -27.51 5.28 0.71
CA THR A 72 -26.10 5.25 0.28
C THR A 72 -25.28 4.26 1.10
N ILE A 73 -25.46 4.25 2.43
CA ILE A 73 -24.76 3.30 3.30
C ILE A 73 -25.16 1.86 2.95
N ALA A 74 -26.44 1.59 2.73
CA ALA A 74 -26.92 0.27 2.31
C ALA A 74 -26.27 -0.17 0.98
N LEU A 75 -26.21 0.72 -0.01
CA LEU A 75 -25.57 0.42 -1.30
C LEU A 75 -24.06 0.14 -1.16
N ILE A 76 -23.35 0.92 -0.32
CA ILE A 76 -21.93 0.68 -0.03
C ILE A 76 -21.75 -0.69 0.62
N ARG A 77 -22.59 -1.05 1.61
CA ARG A 77 -22.51 -2.35 2.28
C ARG A 77 -22.83 -3.52 1.35
N GLU A 78 -23.77 -3.34 0.42
CA GLU A 78 -24.08 -4.36 -0.61
C GLU A 78 -22.92 -4.56 -1.58
N THR A 79 -22.26 -3.47 -1.99
CA THR A 79 -21.23 -3.51 -3.03
C THR A 79 -19.83 -3.83 -2.48
N LEU A 80 -19.53 -3.34 -1.27
CA LEU A 80 -18.23 -3.41 -0.60
C LEU A 80 -18.42 -3.68 0.91
N PRO A 81 -18.82 -4.90 1.30
CA PRO A 81 -19.20 -5.21 2.69
C PRO A 81 -18.09 -4.94 3.70
N GLU A 82 -16.83 -5.13 3.30
CA GLU A 82 -15.64 -4.97 4.14
C GLU A 82 -15.11 -3.52 4.21
N LEU A 83 -15.72 -2.57 3.49
CA LEU A 83 -15.27 -1.18 3.48
C LEU A 83 -15.80 -0.45 4.72
N PRO A 84 -14.94 0.12 5.59
CA PRO A 84 -15.43 0.88 6.72
C PRO A 84 -16.02 2.22 6.30
N ILE A 85 -17.02 2.63 7.07
CA ILE A 85 -17.78 3.85 6.85
C ILE A 85 -17.51 4.82 7.98
N LEU A 86 -17.06 6.03 7.62
CA LEU A 86 -16.92 7.17 8.52
C LEU A 86 -18.04 8.17 8.29
N LEU A 87 -18.80 8.44 9.34
CA LEU A 87 -19.76 9.54 9.38
C LEU A 87 -19.11 10.77 10.02
N ASP A 88 -18.89 11.81 9.24
CA ASP A 88 -18.31 13.08 9.72
C ASP A 88 -19.40 13.97 10.33
N ILE A 89 -19.22 14.34 11.60
CA ILE A 89 -20.14 15.16 12.36
C ILE A 89 -19.58 16.58 12.40
N PRO A 90 -20.32 17.59 11.90
CA PRO A 90 -19.82 18.95 11.71
C PRO A 90 -19.47 19.67 13.01
N GLY A 91 -19.89 19.11 14.16
CA GLY A 91 -19.63 19.64 15.49
C GLY A 91 -20.03 21.10 15.63
N ARG A 92 -19.19 21.84 16.32
CA ARG A 92 -19.43 23.21 16.79
C ARG A 92 -19.09 24.32 15.77
N LYS A 93 -19.00 24.02 14.47
CA LYS A 93 -18.60 25.03 13.44
C LYS A 93 -19.62 26.19 13.33
N ILE A 94 -19.14 27.41 13.57
CA ILE A 94 -19.92 28.66 13.43
C ILE A 94 -20.07 28.98 11.94
N ARG A 95 -21.26 29.45 11.55
CA ARG A 95 -21.59 29.76 10.16
C ARG A 95 -22.53 30.94 10.05
N THR A 96 -22.48 31.64 8.91
CA THR A 96 -23.59 32.49 8.47
C THR A 96 -24.85 31.64 8.27
N ILE A 97 -26.04 32.22 8.47
CA ILE A 97 -27.28 31.48 8.20
C ILE A 97 -27.60 31.46 6.69
N GLN A 98 -28.80 31.04 6.33
CA GLN A 98 -29.32 31.28 4.99
C GLN A 98 -29.59 32.79 4.85
N LEU A 99 -28.80 33.47 4.01
CA LEU A 99 -28.98 34.88 3.72
C LEU A 99 -29.95 35.04 2.54
N ARG A 100 -30.69 36.16 2.52
CA ARG A 100 -31.44 36.59 1.32
C ARG A 100 -30.56 37.46 0.43
N VAL A 101 -29.68 38.25 1.06
CA VAL A 101 -28.71 39.11 0.40
C VAL A 101 -27.32 38.65 0.82
N GLU A 102 -26.47 38.31 -0.14
CA GLU A 102 -25.07 37.96 0.10
C GLU A 102 -24.21 39.21 -0.12
N PRO A 103 -23.74 39.90 0.95
CA PRO A 103 -23.07 41.17 0.81
C PRO A 103 -21.71 41.02 0.12
N SER A 104 -21.45 41.89 -0.84
CA SER A 104 -20.14 42.05 -1.48
C SER A 104 -19.47 43.30 -0.97
N PHE A 105 -18.17 43.23 -0.77
CA PHE A 105 -17.38 44.26 -0.12
C PHE A 105 -15.97 44.31 -0.70
N LYS A 106 -15.34 45.46 -0.54
CA LYS A 106 -13.93 45.69 -0.83
C LYS A 106 -13.15 45.85 0.47
N THR A 107 -11.84 45.70 0.37
CA THR A 107 -10.90 45.97 1.44
C THR A 107 -11.13 47.39 1.98
N GLY A 108 -11.30 47.51 3.30
CA GLY A 108 -11.62 48.75 4.00
C GLY A 108 -13.12 49.01 4.23
N ASP A 109 -14.01 48.27 3.57
CA ASP A 109 -15.46 48.41 3.80
C ASP A 109 -15.86 47.87 5.19
N CYS A 110 -16.86 48.51 5.79
CA CYS A 110 -17.42 48.09 7.08
C CYS A 110 -18.60 47.13 6.88
N LEU A 111 -18.62 46.05 7.65
CA LEU A 111 -19.72 45.10 7.74
C LEU A 111 -20.12 44.88 9.20
N ILE A 112 -21.33 44.40 9.42
CA ILE A 112 -21.83 44.04 10.75
C ILE A 112 -22.17 42.56 10.76
N LEU A 113 -21.47 41.78 11.59
CA LEU A 113 -21.88 40.41 11.92
C LEU A 113 -22.77 40.46 13.16
N THR A 114 -23.91 39.78 13.17
CA THR A 114 -24.88 39.89 14.28
C THR A 114 -25.37 38.53 14.76
N THR A 115 -25.72 38.45 16.03
CA THR A 115 -26.44 37.29 16.59
C THR A 115 -27.97 37.41 16.47
N ASP A 116 -28.49 38.55 15.99
CA ASP A 116 -29.90 38.72 15.68
C ASP A 116 -30.26 38.06 14.33
N LEU A 117 -30.97 36.94 14.42
CA LEU A 117 -31.36 36.12 13.27
C LEU A 117 -32.49 36.73 12.43
N SER A 118 -33.06 37.87 12.82
CA SER A 118 -34.11 38.56 12.06
C SER A 118 -33.60 39.28 10.81
N HIS A 119 -32.30 39.53 10.73
CA HIS A 119 -31.65 40.17 9.58
C HIS A 119 -31.48 39.21 8.39
N ASP A 120 -31.26 39.77 7.20
CA ASP A 120 -31.27 39.02 5.94
C ASP A 120 -29.95 39.06 5.15
N GLY A 121 -28.93 39.71 5.71
CA GLY A 121 -27.60 39.89 5.10
C GLY A 121 -27.39 41.24 4.41
N SER A 122 -28.41 42.10 4.27
CA SER A 122 -28.29 43.41 3.61
C SER A 122 -27.60 44.47 4.48
N GLN A 123 -28.08 44.65 5.71
CA GLN A 123 -27.50 45.60 6.69
C GLN A 123 -26.57 44.90 7.69
N LYS A 124 -26.98 43.72 8.15
CA LYS A 124 -26.24 42.89 9.11
C LYS A 124 -26.29 41.45 8.68
N VAL A 125 -25.21 40.72 8.93
CA VAL A 125 -25.04 39.32 8.55
C VAL A 125 -25.22 38.42 9.76
N PRO A 126 -26.36 37.70 9.87
CA PRO A 126 -26.62 36.81 10.99
C PRO A 126 -25.74 35.56 11.03
N VAL A 127 -25.27 35.22 12.23
CA VAL A 127 -24.45 34.03 12.52
C VAL A 127 -25.18 33.06 13.45
N ASN A 128 -24.91 31.76 13.30
CA ASN A 128 -25.64 30.69 13.99
C ASN A 128 -25.19 30.42 15.44
N TYR A 129 -24.49 31.37 16.09
CA TYR A 129 -24.01 31.20 17.46
C TYR A 129 -24.43 32.39 18.34
N ALA A 130 -25.39 32.16 19.23
CA ALA A 130 -26.03 33.23 20.02
C ALA A 130 -25.06 34.02 20.92
N LYS A 131 -23.95 33.40 21.32
CA LYS A 131 -22.92 34.02 22.18
C LYS A 131 -21.70 34.52 21.41
N PHE A 132 -21.81 34.68 20.08
CA PHE A 132 -20.68 35.06 19.23
C PHE A 132 -20.05 36.40 19.64
N HIS A 133 -20.88 37.40 19.95
CA HIS A 133 -20.42 38.73 20.35
C HIS A 133 -19.76 38.78 21.75
N GLU A 134 -20.13 37.88 22.67
CA GLU A 134 -19.75 37.94 24.10
C GLU A 134 -18.23 37.82 24.38
N LYS A 135 -17.46 37.25 23.44
CA LYS A 135 -16.02 36.98 23.59
C LYS A 135 -15.14 37.79 22.64
N LEU A 136 -15.74 38.59 21.77
CA LEU A 136 -15.02 39.40 20.78
C LEU A 136 -14.71 40.78 21.36
N ARG A 137 -13.62 41.38 20.86
CA ARG A 137 -13.19 42.73 21.21
C ARG A 137 -12.50 43.38 20.02
N ALA A 138 -12.39 44.70 20.04
CA ALA A 138 -11.65 45.46 19.03
C ALA A 138 -10.24 44.86 18.81
N GLY A 139 -9.84 44.79 17.55
CA GLY A 139 -8.55 44.24 17.11
C GLY A 139 -8.53 42.73 16.82
N VAL A 140 -9.56 41.99 17.22
CA VAL A 140 -9.67 40.55 16.90
C VAL A 140 -9.84 40.34 15.40
N ARG A 141 -9.20 39.32 14.83
CA ARG A 141 -9.44 38.92 13.43
C ARG A 141 -10.47 37.82 13.33
N ILE A 142 -11.32 37.93 12.31
CA ILE A 142 -12.34 36.96 11.96
C ILE A 142 -12.08 36.51 10.53
N TYR A 143 -12.11 35.21 10.30
CA TYR A 143 -12.00 34.62 8.97
C TYR A 143 -13.33 34.00 8.56
N ALA A 144 -13.63 34.05 7.26
CA ALA A 144 -14.76 33.35 6.69
C ALA A 144 -14.39 32.65 5.38
N ASP A 145 -15.21 31.67 5.00
CA ASP A 145 -15.03 30.86 3.80
C ASP A 145 -13.63 30.22 3.73
N ASP A 146 -13.30 29.46 4.77
CA ASP A 146 -12.04 28.72 4.91
C ASP A 146 -10.80 29.63 4.75
N GLY A 147 -10.85 30.82 5.35
CA GLY A 147 -9.74 31.77 5.39
C GLY A 147 -9.60 32.69 4.18
N THR A 148 -10.41 32.50 3.14
CA THR A 148 -10.36 33.33 1.92
C THR A 148 -10.87 34.75 2.15
N LEU A 149 -11.75 34.95 3.14
CA LEU A 149 -12.24 36.26 3.57
C LEU A 149 -11.70 36.55 4.97
N SER A 150 -11.20 37.77 5.18
CA SER A 150 -10.67 38.21 6.47
C SER A 150 -11.25 39.57 6.86
N PHE A 151 -11.49 39.73 8.16
CA PHE A 151 -12.06 40.93 8.75
C PHE A 151 -11.39 41.24 10.08
N GLN A 152 -11.20 42.52 10.39
CA GLN A 152 -10.77 43.00 11.69
C GLN A 152 -11.93 43.60 12.46
N VAL A 153 -12.17 43.14 13.69
CA VAL A 153 -13.20 43.69 14.58
C VAL A 153 -12.81 45.11 14.95
N ALA A 154 -13.66 46.07 14.58
CA ALA A 154 -13.54 47.47 14.96
C ALA A 154 -14.11 47.70 16.36
N GLU A 155 -15.34 47.23 16.61
CA GLU A 155 -16.03 47.35 17.89
C GLU A 155 -17.13 46.29 18.03
N VAL A 156 -17.62 46.12 19.26
CA VAL A 156 -18.74 45.21 19.58
C VAL A 156 -19.78 46.02 20.34
N GLU A 157 -20.99 46.11 19.80
CA GLU A 157 -22.11 46.84 20.38
C GLU A 157 -23.32 45.90 20.55
N GLY A 158 -23.57 45.44 21.78
CA GLY A 158 -24.63 44.48 22.05
C GLY A 158 -24.46 43.19 21.22
N PRO A 159 -25.47 42.78 20.41
CA PRO A 159 -25.38 41.59 19.57
C PRO A 159 -24.55 41.78 18.29
N ASP A 160 -24.11 43.02 18.00
CA ASP A 160 -23.50 43.42 16.74
C ASP A 160 -21.98 43.53 16.86
N VAL A 161 -21.29 42.93 15.90
CA VAL A 161 -19.83 42.93 15.77
C VAL A 161 -19.50 43.70 14.51
N HIS A 162 -18.98 44.91 14.68
CA HIS A 162 -18.58 45.78 13.58
C HIS A 162 -17.20 45.36 13.12
N VAL A 163 -17.07 45.06 11.83
CA VAL A 163 -15.84 44.55 11.24
C VAL A 163 -15.45 45.35 10.01
N VAL A 164 -14.14 45.50 9.78
CA VAL A 164 -13.56 46.08 8.58
C VAL A 164 -12.99 44.96 7.74
N ALA A 165 -13.37 44.88 6.46
CA ALA A 165 -12.85 43.87 5.55
C ALA A 165 -11.36 44.09 5.25
N GLU A 166 -10.54 43.06 5.44
CA GLU A 166 -9.11 43.05 5.08
C GLU A 166 -8.88 42.47 3.67
N THR A 167 -9.92 41.91 3.06
CA THR A 167 -9.91 41.30 1.71
C THR A 167 -11.18 41.66 0.93
N ASP A 168 -11.09 41.68 -0.39
CA ASP A 168 -12.25 41.81 -1.29
C ASP A 168 -13.03 40.49 -1.36
N GLY A 169 -14.38 40.56 -1.42
CA GLY A 169 -15.16 39.34 -1.64
C GLY A 169 -16.66 39.46 -1.44
N THR A 170 -17.32 38.30 -1.35
CA THR A 170 -18.76 38.17 -1.09
C THR A 170 -18.98 37.15 0.02
N LEU A 171 -19.61 37.56 1.13
CA LEU A 171 -19.92 36.67 2.24
C LEU A 171 -21.22 35.92 1.96
N LYS A 172 -21.10 34.64 1.61
CA LYS A 172 -22.23 33.82 1.16
C LYS A 172 -22.97 33.15 2.32
N SER A 173 -24.12 32.57 2.00
CA SER A 173 -24.92 31.77 2.92
C SER A 173 -24.19 30.51 3.42
N ARG A 174 -24.40 30.13 4.68
CA ARG A 174 -23.85 28.91 5.31
C ARG A 174 -22.31 28.80 5.26
N LYS A 175 -21.61 29.93 5.18
CA LYS A 175 -20.15 29.97 5.18
C LYS A 175 -19.60 29.85 6.59
N GLY A 176 -18.53 29.08 6.75
CA GLY A 176 -17.81 28.93 8.01
C GLY A 176 -17.28 30.28 8.48
N ILE A 177 -17.37 30.51 9.79
CA ILE A 177 -16.74 31.64 10.47
C ILE A 177 -15.77 31.06 11.49
N ASN A 178 -14.54 31.54 11.44
CA ASN A 178 -13.43 31.12 12.26
C ASN A 178 -12.91 32.35 13.02
N VAL A 179 -12.67 32.19 14.32
CA VAL A 179 -12.12 33.25 15.17
C VAL A 179 -10.90 32.66 15.89
N PRO A 180 -9.73 32.68 15.25
CA PRO A 180 -8.53 32.09 15.82
C PRO A 180 -8.22 32.69 17.19
N GLU A 181 -7.54 31.90 18.03
CA GLU A 181 -7.05 32.30 19.37
C GLU A 181 -8.13 32.57 20.44
N ILE A 182 -9.43 32.56 20.08
CA ILE A 182 -10.52 32.84 21.02
C ILE A 182 -11.36 31.60 21.28
N ALA A 183 -11.32 31.12 22.54
CA ALA A 183 -12.25 30.11 23.02
C ALA A 183 -13.66 30.70 23.18
N LEU A 184 -14.51 30.48 22.18
CA LEU A 184 -15.88 31.00 22.15
C LEU A 184 -16.86 30.29 23.12
N GLY A 185 -16.40 29.28 23.87
CA GLY A 185 -17.16 28.68 24.98
C GLY A 185 -18.36 27.83 24.57
N GLN A 186 -18.29 27.18 23.41
CA GLN A 186 -19.38 26.34 22.89
C GLN A 186 -19.58 25.08 23.74
N GLU A 187 -20.81 24.57 23.77
CA GLU A 187 -21.11 23.29 24.41
C GLU A 187 -20.31 22.15 23.77
N LEU A 188 -19.88 21.18 24.59
CA LEU A 188 -19.11 20.03 24.09
C LEU A 188 -19.92 19.12 23.16
N VAL A 189 -21.24 19.08 23.31
CA VAL A 189 -22.11 18.20 22.54
C VAL A 189 -23.34 19.01 22.16
N THR A 190 -23.52 19.26 20.88
CA THR A 190 -24.72 19.95 20.38
C THR A 190 -25.91 18.98 20.26
N PRO A 191 -27.16 19.47 20.24
CA PRO A 191 -28.33 18.64 19.95
C PRO A 191 -28.19 17.87 18.62
N ARG A 192 -27.59 18.51 17.61
CA ARG A 192 -27.34 17.88 16.31
C ARG A 192 -26.35 16.73 16.39
N ASP A 193 -25.33 16.83 17.23
CA ASP A 193 -24.37 15.74 17.44
C ASP A 193 -25.09 14.51 18.01
N ARG A 194 -26.01 14.71 18.97
CA ARG A 194 -26.82 13.62 19.56
C ARG A 194 -27.65 12.91 18.49
N ASP A 195 -28.33 13.66 17.62
CA ASP A 195 -29.14 13.11 16.53
C ASP A 195 -28.27 12.33 15.52
N MET A 196 -27.11 12.87 15.16
CA MET A 196 -26.20 12.24 14.20
C MET A 196 -25.54 10.99 14.77
N ILE A 197 -25.18 10.97 16.06
CA ILE A 197 -24.66 9.79 16.76
C ILE A 197 -25.74 8.71 16.87
N ALA A 198 -26.97 9.08 17.23
CA ALA A 198 -28.09 8.14 17.26
C ALA A 198 -28.33 7.51 15.88
N PHE A 199 -28.27 8.32 14.82
CA PHE A 199 -28.31 7.83 13.44
C PHE A 199 -27.13 6.90 13.11
N ALA A 200 -25.90 7.27 13.45
CA ALA A 200 -24.70 6.49 13.21
C ALA A 200 -24.79 5.09 13.82
N ARG A 201 -25.27 5.00 15.07
CA ARG A 201 -25.50 3.74 15.77
C ARG A 201 -26.57 2.90 15.08
N ARG A 202 -27.70 3.50 14.73
CA ARG A 202 -28.83 2.81 14.09
C ARG A 202 -28.43 2.16 12.76
N VAL A 203 -27.60 2.84 11.96
CA VAL A 203 -27.21 2.37 10.62
C VAL A 203 -25.92 1.53 10.64
N GLY A 204 -25.23 1.46 11.79
CA GLY A 204 -24.06 0.59 11.95
C GLY A 204 -22.83 1.08 11.17
N VAL A 205 -22.51 2.38 11.26
CA VAL A 205 -21.24 2.90 10.72
C VAL A 205 -20.08 2.51 11.63
N ASP A 206 -18.87 2.43 11.07
CA ASP A 206 -17.69 1.94 11.78
C ASP A 206 -16.99 3.05 12.57
N PHE A 207 -17.05 4.29 12.05
CA PHE A 207 -16.40 5.45 12.63
C PHE A 207 -17.31 6.68 12.65
N VAL A 208 -17.12 7.54 13.64
CA VAL A 208 -17.67 8.90 13.70
C VAL A 208 -16.53 9.92 13.82
N GLY A 209 -16.53 10.90 12.91
CA GLY A 209 -15.59 12.01 12.92
C GLY A 209 -16.16 13.17 13.72
N ILE A 210 -15.38 13.72 14.64
CA ILE A 210 -15.78 14.86 15.47
C ILE A 210 -14.90 16.04 15.11
N SER A 211 -15.50 17.10 14.57
CA SER A 211 -14.82 18.36 14.26
C SER A 211 -14.49 19.18 15.51
N PHE A 212 -13.41 19.96 15.41
CA PHE A 212 -12.89 20.91 16.38
C PHE A 212 -12.73 20.29 17.77
N VAL A 213 -11.99 19.19 17.87
CA VAL A 213 -11.69 18.56 19.16
C VAL A 213 -10.54 19.30 19.84
N GLU A 214 -10.80 19.80 21.05
CA GLU A 214 -9.85 20.57 21.86
C GLU A 214 -9.52 19.95 23.21
N SER A 215 -10.19 18.87 23.61
CA SER A 215 -9.93 18.24 24.91
C SER A 215 -10.33 16.78 24.95
N ALA A 216 -9.69 16.02 25.85
CA ALA A 216 -10.10 14.66 26.18
C ALA A 216 -11.57 14.60 26.66
N ARG A 217 -12.01 15.61 27.42
CA ARG A 217 -13.40 15.73 27.91
C ARG A 217 -14.43 15.76 26.77
N HIS A 218 -14.11 16.40 25.64
CA HIS A 218 -14.98 16.39 24.46
C HIS A 218 -15.11 14.97 23.89
N VAL A 219 -13.99 14.26 23.73
CA VAL A 219 -13.98 12.87 23.24
C VAL A 219 -14.77 11.94 24.17
N GLU A 220 -14.60 12.09 25.48
CA GLU A 220 -15.32 11.31 26.49
C GLU A 220 -16.83 11.58 26.48
N ALA A 221 -17.23 12.85 26.32
CA ALA A 221 -18.64 13.21 26.20
C ALA A 221 -19.31 12.57 24.98
N ILE A 222 -18.62 12.55 23.83
CA ILE A 222 -19.09 11.84 22.63
C ILE A 222 -19.11 10.32 22.85
N ARG A 223 -18.08 9.76 23.48
CA ARG A 223 -18.00 8.32 23.78
C ARG A 223 -19.16 7.84 24.66
N ALA A 224 -19.56 8.66 25.64
CA ALA A 224 -20.70 8.38 26.50
C ALA A 224 -22.04 8.33 25.73
N LEU A 225 -22.18 9.07 24.62
CA LEU A 225 -23.38 9.02 23.76
C LEU A 225 -23.42 7.77 22.87
N ILE A 226 -22.24 7.30 22.47
CA ILE A 226 -22.11 6.10 21.65
C ILE A 226 -22.46 4.86 22.49
N ASP A 227 -21.95 4.78 23.71
CA ASP A 227 -22.20 3.68 24.68
C ASP A 227 -22.09 2.28 24.05
N ALA A 228 -21.09 2.11 23.18
CA ALA A 228 -20.83 0.88 22.44
C ALA A 228 -19.37 0.85 21.95
N PRO A 229 -18.82 -0.32 21.60
CA PRO A 229 -17.50 -0.43 20.98
C PRO A 229 -17.40 0.24 19.60
N THR A 230 -18.53 0.38 18.90
CA THR A 230 -18.64 1.03 17.60
C THR A 230 -19.88 1.95 17.56
N PRO A 231 -19.83 3.05 16.79
CA PRO A 231 -18.69 3.53 16.00
C PRO A 231 -17.48 3.98 16.83
N GLN A 232 -16.27 3.82 16.29
CA GLN A 232 -15.04 4.34 16.88
C GLN A 232 -14.91 5.84 16.62
N ILE A 233 -14.24 6.57 17.51
CA ILE A 233 -14.12 8.03 17.43
C ILE A 233 -12.87 8.43 16.64
N VAL A 234 -13.07 9.27 15.62
CA VAL A 234 -12.01 10.00 14.92
C VAL A 234 -12.03 11.46 15.38
N ALA A 235 -11.04 11.86 16.18
CA ALA A 235 -10.90 13.24 16.64
C ALA A 235 -10.20 14.07 15.56
N LYS A 236 -10.86 15.11 15.05
CA LYS A 236 -10.28 16.02 14.06
C LYS A 236 -9.54 17.15 14.78
N VAL A 237 -8.24 17.22 14.57
CA VAL A 237 -7.38 18.31 15.07
C VAL A 237 -7.39 19.40 14.01
N GLU A 238 -8.07 20.49 14.32
CA GLU A 238 -8.48 21.54 13.38
C GLU A 238 -8.06 22.95 13.82
N ASN A 239 -7.54 23.13 15.03
CA ASN A 239 -7.20 24.45 15.57
C ASN A 239 -6.10 24.40 16.63
N GLN A 240 -5.70 25.59 17.11
CA GLN A 240 -4.63 25.72 18.11
C GLN A 240 -4.96 24.99 19.42
N GLY A 241 -6.20 25.07 19.91
CA GLY A 241 -6.59 24.35 21.13
C GLY A 241 -6.46 22.83 21.01
N GLY A 242 -6.71 22.27 19.82
CA GLY A 242 -6.47 20.85 19.53
C GLY A 242 -4.98 20.49 19.47
N LEU A 243 -4.12 21.42 19.05
CA LEU A 243 -2.67 21.24 19.08
C LEU A 243 -2.10 21.32 20.50
N ASP A 244 -2.56 22.29 21.30
CA ASP A 244 -2.10 22.50 22.67
C ASP A 244 -2.43 21.30 23.58
N HIS A 245 -3.58 20.66 23.33
CA HIS A 245 -4.07 19.50 24.08
C HIS A 245 -3.89 18.17 23.31
N LEU A 246 -3.01 18.15 22.31
CA LEU A 246 -2.86 17.02 21.40
C LEU A 246 -2.59 15.69 22.11
N ASP A 247 -1.79 15.69 23.17
CA ASP A 247 -1.42 14.48 23.91
C ASP A 247 -2.61 13.88 24.69
N GLU A 248 -3.45 14.69 25.33
CA GLU A 248 -4.65 14.19 26.03
C GLU A 248 -5.73 13.71 25.03
N ILE A 249 -5.91 14.42 23.91
CA ILE A 249 -6.82 14.02 22.84
C ILE A 249 -6.36 12.69 22.24
N ALA A 250 -5.05 12.57 21.98
CA ALA A 250 -4.44 11.33 21.49
C ALA A 250 -4.59 10.18 22.50
N GLY A 251 -4.61 10.43 23.80
CA GLY A 251 -4.91 9.43 24.82
C GLY A 251 -6.35 8.91 24.75
N ALA A 252 -7.32 9.82 24.63
CA ALA A 252 -8.76 9.52 24.74
C ALA A 252 -9.43 9.01 23.44
N THR A 253 -8.88 9.33 22.27
CA THR A 253 -9.47 9.00 20.96
C THR A 253 -9.13 7.58 20.46
N ASP A 254 -9.87 7.08 19.47
CA ASP A 254 -9.52 5.83 18.77
C ASP A 254 -8.61 6.10 17.56
N THR A 255 -8.84 7.23 16.87
CA THR A 255 -8.10 7.68 15.68
C THR A 255 -8.00 9.20 15.68
N ILE A 256 -6.94 9.75 15.08
CA ILE A 256 -6.78 11.19 14.86
C ILE A 256 -6.93 11.48 13.36
N MET A 257 -7.58 12.60 13.03
CA MET A 257 -7.60 13.14 11.67
C MET A 257 -7.03 14.56 11.68
N ILE A 258 -6.19 14.86 10.70
CA ILE A 258 -5.62 16.18 10.44
C ILE A 258 -6.45 16.77 9.30
N ASP A 259 -7.27 17.77 9.62
CA ASP A 259 -8.02 18.52 8.62
C ASP A 259 -7.25 19.82 8.32
N ARG A 260 -6.49 19.80 7.22
CA ARG A 260 -5.50 20.85 6.91
C ARG A 260 -6.13 22.15 6.47
N GLY A 261 -7.35 22.08 5.93
CA GLY A 261 -8.14 23.25 5.55
C GLY A 261 -8.41 24.09 6.79
N ASP A 262 -9.21 23.56 7.73
CA ASP A 262 -9.55 24.27 8.96
C ASP A 262 -8.30 24.56 9.81
N LEU A 263 -7.33 23.62 9.90
CA LEU A 263 -6.10 23.83 10.67
C LEU A 263 -5.27 25.01 10.17
N SER A 264 -5.14 25.21 8.85
CA SER A 264 -4.35 26.32 8.30
C SER A 264 -4.97 27.68 8.62
N VAL A 265 -6.31 27.76 8.66
CA VAL A 265 -7.08 28.97 8.94
C VAL A 265 -7.06 29.31 10.43
N GLU A 266 -7.16 28.30 11.29
CA GLU A 266 -7.23 28.43 12.74
C GLU A 266 -5.86 28.57 13.43
N THR A 267 -4.76 28.38 12.70
CA THR A 267 -3.39 28.49 13.22
C THR A 267 -2.55 29.41 12.34
N SER A 268 -1.83 28.85 11.38
CA SER A 268 -1.12 29.57 10.33
C SER A 268 -0.91 28.65 9.14
N ILE A 269 -1.16 29.19 7.95
CA ILE A 269 -0.88 28.49 6.69
C ILE A 269 0.61 28.11 6.56
N ASP A 270 1.51 28.93 7.11
CA ASP A 270 2.96 28.69 7.04
C ASP A 270 3.39 27.51 7.91
N HIS A 271 2.65 27.22 8.98
CA HIS A 271 2.98 26.16 9.93
C HIS A 271 2.22 24.84 9.67
N VAL A 272 1.26 24.80 8.74
CA VAL A 272 0.39 23.62 8.54
C VAL A 272 1.18 22.32 8.33
N SER A 273 2.28 22.37 7.58
CA SER A 273 3.15 21.21 7.33
C SER A 273 3.92 20.77 8.58
N ILE A 274 4.31 21.71 9.44
CA ILE A 274 4.98 21.42 10.72
C ILE A 274 3.99 20.85 11.72
N HIS A 275 2.80 21.42 11.81
CA HIS A 275 1.70 20.92 12.64
C HIS A 275 1.29 19.51 12.23
N GLN A 276 1.20 19.21 10.92
CA GLN A 276 0.97 17.85 10.44
C GLN A 276 1.99 16.86 11.01
N LYS A 277 3.29 17.16 10.92
CA LYS A 277 4.35 16.29 11.47
C LYS A 277 4.22 16.12 12.98
N THR A 278 3.89 17.20 13.68
CA THR A 278 3.68 17.20 15.15
C THR A 278 2.51 16.29 15.54
N ILE A 279 1.36 16.42 14.85
CA ILE A 279 0.17 15.59 15.08
C ILE A 279 0.46 14.11 14.78
N ILE A 280 1.13 13.83 13.65
CA ILE A 280 1.53 12.47 13.28
C ILE A 280 2.46 11.87 14.36
N ALA A 281 3.43 12.63 14.86
CA ALA A 281 4.35 12.17 15.89
C ALA A 281 3.61 11.85 17.19
N ALA A 282 2.70 12.72 17.65
CA ALA A 282 1.90 12.46 18.84
C ALA A 282 1.00 11.22 18.66
N ALA A 283 0.30 11.09 17.54
CA ALA A 283 -0.51 9.91 17.24
C ALA A 283 0.30 8.62 17.32
N GLN A 284 1.53 8.62 16.79
CA GLN A 284 2.43 7.49 16.87
C GLN A 284 2.87 7.17 18.30
N ARG A 285 3.16 8.18 19.13
CA ARG A 285 3.51 7.97 20.56
C ARG A 285 2.39 7.25 21.32
N TYR A 286 1.14 7.56 21.02
CA TYR A 286 -0.03 6.93 21.66
C TYR A 286 -0.53 5.68 20.93
N GLY A 287 0.11 5.27 19.83
CA GLY A 287 -0.31 4.10 19.04
C GLY A 287 -1.66 4.27 18.35
N LYS A 288 -2.03 5.51 18.02
CA LYS A 288 -3.30 5.84 17.35
C LYS A 288 -3.09 5.95 15.83
N PRO A 289 -4.00 5.40 15.01
CA PRO A 289 -4.01 5.68 13.59
C PRO A 289 -4.19 7.19 13.35
N VAL A 290 -3.55 7.72 12.31
CA VAL A 290 -3.68 9.11 11.89
C VAL A 290 -4.07 9.22 10.42
N ILE A 291 -5.09 10.03 10.14
CA ILE A 291 -5.60 10.31 8.80
C ILE A 291 -5.14 11.72 8.41
N VAL A 292 -4.46 11.87 7.28
CA VAL A 292 -4.20 13.20 6.68
C VAL A 292 -5.31 13.49 5.68
N ALA A 293 -6.05 14.57 5.88
CA ALA A 293 -7.21 14.94 5.09
C ALA A 293 -7.07 16.35 4.49
N THR A 294 -7.98 16.61 3.53
CA THR A 294 -8.18 17.86 2.78
C THR A 294 -7.02 18.27 1.88
N GLU A 295 -7.37 18.73 0.67
CA GLU A 295 -6.45 19.37 -0.29
C GLU A 295 -5.22 18.53 -0.68
N LEU A 296 -5.34 17.20 -0.65
CA LEU A 296 -4.24 16.32 -1.07
C LEU A 296 -4.07 16.30 -2.59
N LEU A 297 -5.17 16.33 -3.34
CA LEU A 297 -5.18 16.40 -4.81
C LEU A 297 -6.23 17.43 -5.27
N HIS A 298 -6.35 18.56 -4.58
CA HIS A 298 -7.41 19.56 -4.75
C HIS A 298 -7.66 19.95 -6.22
N SER A 299 -6.60 20.16 -6.99
CA SER A 299 -6.69 20.54 -8.41
C SER A 299 -7.45 19.50 -9.24
N MET A 300 -7.51 18.25 -8.79
CA MET A 300 -8.24 17.17 -9.45
C MET A 300 -9.77 17.28 -9.35
N ILE A 301 -10.29 18.27 -8.63
CA ILE A 301 -11.71 18.66 -8.73
C ILE A 301 -12.03 19.11 -10.16
N GLU A 302 -11.15 19.90 -10.78
CA GLU A 302 -11.38 20.49 -12.11
C GLU A 302 -10.40 19.98 -13.18
N SER A 303 -9.33 19.26 -12.79
CA SER A 303 -8.29 18.74 -13.68
C SER A 303 -8.16 17.21 -13.62
N PRO A 304 -7.89 16.50 -14.73
CA PRO A 304 -7.64 15.06 -14.69
C PRO A 304 -6.26 14.68 -14.11
N LEU A 305 -5.38 15.66 -13.88
CA LEU A 305 -4.03 15.46 -13.35
C LEU A 305 -3.75 16.40 -12.19
N PRO A 306 -3.06 15.93 -11.14
CA PRO A 306 -2.64 16.79 -10.04
C PRO A 306 -1.37 17.56 -10.41
N THR A 307 -1.07 18.57 -9.63
CA THR A 307 0.18 19.32 -9.67
C THR A 307 1.34 18.51 -9.09
N LYS A 308 2.58 18.92 -9.40
CA LYS A 308 3.79 18.34 -8.79
C LYS A 308 3.83 18.55 -7.28
N ALA A 309 3.31 19.68 -6.80
CA ALA A 309 3.25 20.01 -5.38
C ALA A 309 2.34 19.03 -4.62
N GLU A 310 1.15 18.76 -5.15
CA GLU A 310 0.20 17.79 -4.59
C GLU A 310 0.75 16.36 -4.56
N ILE A 311 1.49 15.95 -5.60
CA ILE A 311 2.20 14.66 -5.60
C ILE A 311 3.23 14.61 -4.45
N GLY A 312 4.01 15.69 -4.29
CA GLY A 312 4.98 15.82 -3.20
C GLY A 312 4.32 15.78 -1.83
N ASP A 313 3.18 16.44 -1.67
CA ASP A 313 2.41 16.52 -0.43
C ASP A 313 1.87 15.14 0.02
N VAL A 314 1.21 14.41 -0.90
CA VAL A 314 0.77 13.03 -0.63
C VAL A 314 1.96 12.13 -0.28
N THR A 315 3.07 12.25 -1.03
CA THR A 315 4.29 11.47 -0.80
C THR A 315 4.85 11.71 0.60
N ASN A 316 4.98 12.98 1.01
CA ASN A 316 5.48 13.36 2.32
C ASN A 316 4.55 12.91 3.45
N SER A 317 3.24 13.02 3.28
CA SER A 317 2.26 12.55 4.25
C SER A 317 2.43 11.04 4.54
N VAL A 318 2.67 10.24 3.50
CA VAL A 318 2.97 8.81 3.63
C VAL A 318 4.34 8.55 4.26
N ILE A 319 5.37 9.34 3.93
CA ILE A 319 6.71 9.21 4.52
C ILE A 319 6.70 9.57 6.01
N ASP A 320 5.92 10.56 6.41
CA ASP A 320 5.84 11.05 7.79
C ASP A 320 5.22 10.02 8.72
N GLY A 321 4.12 9.39 8.32
CA GLY A 321 3.44 8.46 9.24
C GLY A 321 1.99 8.18 9.01
N ALA A 322 1.38 8.78 7.97
CA ALA A 322 -0.05 8.69 7.77
C ALA A 322 -0.50 7.22 7.70
N SER A 323 -1.46 6.87 8.54
CA SER A 323 -2.12 5.56 8.51
C SER A 323 -3.09 5.48 7.34
N ALA A 324 -3.73 6.60 7.02
CA ALA A 324 -4.54 6.79 5.83
C ALA A 324 -4.41 8.23 5.30
N VAL A 325 -4.74 8.39 4.03
CA VAL A 325 -4.88 9.67 3.35
C VAL A 325 -6.30 9.78 2.81
N MET A 326 -6.88 10.97 2.80
CA MET A 326 -8.31 11.16 2.54
C MET A 326 -8.57 12.23 1.47
N LEU A 327 -9.37 11.88 0.47
CA LEU A 327 -9.90 12.81 -0.52
C LEU A 327 -11.21 13.44 -0.01
N SER A 328 -11.42 14.71 -0.34
CA SER A 328 -12.58 15.49 0.07
C SER A 328 -13.38 15.91 -1.17
N GLY A 329 -13.20 17.15 -1.64
CA GLY A 329 -13.91 17.69 -2.80
C GLY A 329 -13.65 16.89 -4.07
N GLU A 330 -12.46 16.32 -4.20
CA GLU A 330 -11.98 15.57 -5.36
C GLU A 330 -12.92 14.42 -5.74
N THR A 331 -13.46 13.71 -4.73
CA THR A 331 -14.41 12.60 -4.93
C THR A 331 -15.86 12.99 -4.71
N ALA A 332 -16.09 14.03 -3.90
CA ALA A 332 -17.42 14.46 -3.49
C ALA A 332 -18.16 15.25 -4.59
N VAL A 333 -17.45 16.17 -5.24
CA VAL A 333 -18.02 17.11 -6.23
C VAL A 333 -17.15 17.25 -7.48
N GLY A 334 -15.96 16.64 -7.49
CA GLY A 334 -14.99 16.73 -8.57
C GLY A 334 -15.45 16.08 -9.87
N ARG A 335 -14.87 16.53 -10.98
CA ARG A 335 -15.10 16.00 -12.32
C ARG A 335 -14.36 14.69 -12.60
N PHE A 336 -13.29 14.43 -11.84
CA PHE A 336 -12.39 13.28 -12.04
C PHE A 336 -12.23 12.41 -10.78
N PRO A 337 -13.35 11.96 -10.14
CA PRO A 337 -13.31 11.27 -8.85
C PRO A 337 -12.63 9.91 -8.92
N VAL A 338 -12.71 9.21 -10.06
CA VAL A 338 -12.12 7.88 -10.26
C VAL A 338 -10.60 8.00 -10.43
N GLU A 339 -10.20 8.97 -11.23
CA GLU A 339 -8.82 9.29 -11.55
C GLU A 339 -8.11 9.79 -10.30
N ALA A 340 -8.76 10.61 -9.46
CA ALA A 340 -8.22 11.08 -8.20
C ALA A 340 -7.89 9.91 -7.26
N VAL A 341 -8.82 8.95 -7.09
CA VAL A 341 -8.59 7.74 -6.28
C VAL A 341 -7.46 6.88 -6.86
N ALA A 342 -7.48 6.63 -8.17
CA ALA A 342 -6.44 5.83 -8.84
C ALA A 342 -5.05 6.48 -8.71
N ARG A 343 -4.99 7.81 -8.84
CA ARG A 343 -3.75 8.59 -8.72
C ARG A 343 -3.23 8.58 -7.29
N LEU A 344 -4.08 8.83 -6.30
CA LEU A 344 -3.73 8.77 -4.89
C LEU A 344 -3.14 7.39 -4.53
N ARG A 345 -3.81 6.31 -4.94
CA ARG A 345 -3.33 4.94 -4.74
C ARG A 345 -1.94 4.72 -5.34
N SER A 346 -1.70 5.21 -6.56
CA SER A 346 -0.40 5.09 -7.23
C SER A 346 0.70 5.80 -6.44
N ILE A 347 0.46 7.03 -5.99
CA ILE A 347 1.44 7.82 -5.24
C ILE A 347 1.74 7.17 -3.88
N VAL A 348 0.69 6.75 -3.15
CA VAL A 348 0.83 6.05 -1.87
C VAL A 348 1.67 4.79 -2.02
N THR A 349 1.41 3.97 -3.04
CA THR A 349 2.15 2.72 -3.27
C THR A 349 3.65 2.98 -3.50
N LEU A 350 3.99 4.03 -4.26
CA LEU A 350 5.38 4.42 -4.51
C LEU A 350 6.05 4.97 -3.24
N ALA A 351 5.36 5.84 -2.50
CA ALA A 351 5.87 6.44 -1.27
C ALA A 351 6.10 5.40 -0.17
N GLU A 352 5.21 4.42 -0.04
CA GLU A 352 5.40 3.26 0.84
C GLU A 352 6.68 2.50 0.48
N GLY A 353 6.86 2.16 -0.80
CA GLY A 353 8.05 1.46 -1.28
C GLY A 353 9.35 2.20 -0.91
N HIS A 354 9.35 3.53 -1.04
CA HIS A 354 10.50 4.35 -0.64
C HIS A 354 10.71 4.37 0.88
N ARG A 355 9.65 4.59 1.66
CA ARG A 355 9.74 4.63 3.13
C ARG A 355 10.29 3.31 3.70
N HIS A 356 9.91 2.18 3.11
CA HIS A 356 10.47 0.87 3.47
C HIS A 356 11.96 0.75 3.18
N ALA A 357 12.45 1.36 2.10
CA ALA A 357 13.84 1.29 1.69
C ALA A 357 14.78 2.21 2.51
N VAL A 358 14.27 3.31 3.06
CA VAL A 358 15.08 4.39 3.67
C VAL A 358 14.94 4.46 5.21
N ALA A 359 14.24 3.51 5.84
CA ALA A 359 14.05 3.55 7.29
C ALA A 359 15.40 3.58 8.04
N PRO A 360 15.64 4.57 8.94
CA PRO A 360 16.96 4.76 9.55
C PRO A 360 17.40 3.53 10.36
N PRO A 361 18.73 3.30 10.47
CA PRO A 361 19.28 2.30 11.37
C PRO A 361 18.89 2.62 12.82
N LEU A 362 18.75 1.57 13.64
CA LEU A 362 18.34 1.65 15.04
C LEU A 362 19.39 2.43 15.85
N GLY A 363 19.19 3.74 16.00
CA GLY A 363 19.94 4.61 16.90
C GLY A 363 19.00 5.24 17.92
N GLY A 364 19.16 4.86 19.20
CA GLY A 364 18.46 5.45 20.34
C GLY A 364 17.02 4.94 20.53
N VAL A 365 16.86 3.83 21.25
CA VAL A 365 15.55 3.44 21.81
C VAL A 365 15.43 4.12 23.18
N PRO A 366 14.50 5.07 23.40
CA PRO A 366 14.21 5.58 24.72
C PRO A 366 13.72 4.44 25.63
N THR A 367 14.32 4.31 26.81
CA THR A 367 14.14 3.23 27.79
C THR A 367 12.85 3.33 28.61
N SER A 368 11.75 3.83 28.05
CA SER A 368 10.44 3.78 28.74
C SER A 368 9.67 2.50 28.37
N ARG A 369 8.83 2.02 29.29
CA ARG A 369 8.20 0.67 29.31
C ARG A 369 7.31 0.30 28.11
N LEU A 370 7.15 1.15 27.09
CA LEU A 370 6.15 0.96 26.04
C LEU A 370 6.66 1.46 24.68
N ASP A 371 7.48 0.66 24.01
CA ASP A 371 7.48 0.71 22.56
C ASP A 371 7.51 -0.71 21.98
N LEU A 372 6.39 -1.41 22.15
CA LEU A 372 6.14 -2.71 21.53
C LEU A 372 6.36 -2.63 20.02
N ARG A 373 6.13 -1.48 19.37
CA ARG A 373 6.41 -1.28 17.94
C ARG A 373 7.91 -1.27 17.68
N ALA A 374 8.70 -0.42 18.34
CA ALA A 374 10.16 -0.38 18.15
C ALA A 374 10.83 -1.70 18.56
N ALA A 375 10.39 -2.32 19.66
CA ALA A 375 10.86 -3.63 20.08
C ALA A 375 10.48 -4.72 19.05
N THR A 376 9.25 -4.72 18.54
CA THR A 376 8.83 -5.68 17.50
C THR A 376 9.55 -5.44 16.18
N GLN A 377 9.80 -4.18 15.81
CA GLN A 377 10.60 -3.82 14.63
C GLN A 377 12.05 -4.25 14.79
N ALA A 378 12.65 -3.96 15.94
CA ALA A 378 14.00 -4.37 16.28
C ALA A 378 14.09 -5.90 16.26
N LEU A 379 13.22 -6.61 16.98
CA LEU A 379 13.19 -8.07 17.00
C LEU A 379 12.91 -8.68 15.61
N ALA A 380 11.99 -8.12 14.82
CA ALA A 380 11.70 -8.60 13.48
C ALA A 380 12.84 -8.32 12.48
N ARG A 381 13.67 -7.32 12.74
CA ARG A 381 14.89 -7.01 11.96
C ARG A 381 16.11 -7.80 12.44
N SER A 382 16.20 -8.06 13.74
CA SER A 382 17.34 -8.71 14.39
C SER A 382 17.21 -10.23 14.46
N LEU A 383 15.98 -10.77 14.38
CA LEU A 383 15.69 -12.20 14.49
C LEU A 383 14.82 -12.67 13.31
N PRO A 384 15.01 -13.90 12.81
CA PRO A 384 14.26 -14.46 11.69
C PRO A 384 12.85 -14.91 12.13
N ILE A 385 11.94 -13.94 12.31
CA ILE A 385 10.77 -14.16 13.17
C ILE A 385 9.62 -15.05 12.65
N THR A 386 9.48 -15.56 11.43
CA THR A 386 8.33 -16.41 10.92
C THR A 386 6.87 -15.95 11.16
N ARG A 387 6.44 -15.63 12.40
CA ARG A 387 5.11 -15.19 12.80
C ARG A 387 5.19 -14.22 13.96
N ILE A 388 4.39 -13.15 13.91
CA ILE A 388 4.11 -12.33 15.08
C ILE A 388 2.64 -12.56 15.43
N VAL A 389 2.41 -13.31 16.51
CA VAL A 389 1.05 -13.56 17.02
C VAL A 389 0.76 -12.50 18.07
N VAL A 390 -0.21 -11.64 17.78
CA VAL A 390 -0.61 -10.56 18.69
C VAL A 390 -1.94 -10.91 19.33
N LEU A 391 -1.90 -11.37 20.56
CA LEU A 391 -3.10 -11.52 21.38
C LEU A 391 -3.51 -10.13 21.87
N SER A 392 -4.67 -9.65 21.42
CA SER A 392 -5.13 -8.30 21.74
C SER A 392 -6.63 -8.30 22.01
N ARG A 393 -7.01 -7.88 23.21
CA ARG A 393 -8.42 -7.76 23.63
C ARG A 393 -9.12 -6.57 22.98
N THR A 394 -8.39 -5.48 22.72
CA THR A 394 -8.94 -4.19 22.22
C THR A 394 -8.39 -3.82 20.84
N GLY A 395 -7.57 -4.68 20.24
CA GLY A 395 -6.83 -4.41 18.99
C GLY A 395 -5.60 -3.50 19.16
N TYR A 396 -5.35 -2.91 20.34
CA TYR A 396 -4.25 -1.96 20.57
C TYR A 396 -2.87 -2.52 20.21
N ALA A 397 -2.51 -3.69 20.76
CA ALA A 397 -1.24 -4.33 20.45
C ALA A 397 -1.12 -4.72 18.96
N ALA A 398 -2.21 -5.17 18.34
CA ALA A 398 -2.24 -5.55 16.93
C ALA A 398 -2.04 -4.33 16.01
N ARG A 399 -2.58 -3.16 16.37
CA ARG A 399 -2.34 -1.89 15.68
C ARG A 399 -0.87 -1.47 15.79
N LEU A 400 -0.29 -1.50 17.00
CA LEU A 400 1.13 -1.18 17.22
C LEU A 400 2.08 -2.06 16.41
N VAL A 401 1.81 -3.38 16.37
CA VAL A 401 2.61 -4.33 15.58
C VAL A 401 2.37 -4.17 14.07
N SER A 402 1.14 -3.87 13.64
CA SER A 402 0.87 -3.56 12.22
C SER A 402 1.65 -2.33 11.73
N MET A 403 1.84 -1.34 12.60
CA MET A 403 2.66 -0.16 12.33
C MET A 403 4.17 -0.48 12.30
N ALA A 404 4.57 -1.69 12.71
CA ALA A 404 5.95 -2.17 12.67
C ALA A 404 6.35 -2.71 11.27
N GLN A 405 5.38 -2.96 10.37
CA GLN A 405 5.57 -3.27 8.94
C GLN A 405 6.64 -4.35 8.61
N VAL A 406 6.24 -5.63 8.61
CA VAL A 406 7.15 -6.80 8.52
C VAL A 406 7.01 -7.59 7.20
N GLN A 407 8.13 -8.02 6.59
CA GLN A 407 8.24 -8.61 5.23
C GLN A 407 8.08 -10.16 5.13
N GLN A 408 7.31 -10.79 6.02
CA GLN A 408 7.18 -12.27 6.14
C GLN A 408 6.31 -13.05 5.09
N PRO A 409 5.64 -12.49 4.05
CA PRO A 409 4.72 -13.27 3.19
C PRO A 409 5.32 -14.44 2.39
N ILE A 410 6.61 -14.42 2.05
CA ILE A 410 7.22 -15.37 1.11
C ILE A 410 7.29 -16.79 1.71
N PHE A 411 7.86 -16.92 2.91
CA PHE A 411 7.94 -18.21 3.60
C PHE A 411 6.56 -18.69 4.09
N ALA A 412 5.62 -17.76 4.34
CA ALA A 412 4.25 -18.12 4.68
C ALA A 412 3.55 -18.87 3.52
N LEU A 413 3.74 -18.43 2.27
CA LEU A 413 3.20 -19.12 1.09
C LEU A 413 3.85 -20.50 0.86
N ILE A 414 5.17 -20.61 1.06
CA ILE A 414 5.87 -21.91 0.99
C ILE A 414 5.34 -22.86 2.08
N LEU A 415 5.20 -22.39 3.32
CA LEU A 415 4.67 -23.21 4.41
C LEU A 415 3.21 -23.61 4.16
N LEU A 416 2.40 -22.71 3.61
CA LEU A 416 1.01 -22.99 3.26
C LEU A 416 0.94 -24.11 2.21
N GLY A 417 1.76 -24.06 1.16
CA GLY A 417 1.84 -25.12 0.15
C GLY A 417 2.20 -26.49 0.74
N PHE A 418 3.16 -26.51 1.67
CA PHE A 418 3.55 -27.72 2.40
C PHE A 418 2.38 -28.29 3.21
N VAL A 419 1.68 -27.44 3.98
CA VAL A 419 0.52 -27.84 4.80
C VAL A 419 -0.63 -28.35 3.92
N LEU A 420 -0.93 -27.67 2.81
CA LEU A 420 -1.99 -28.07 1.87
C LEU A 420 -1.76 -29.48 1.31
N ARG A 421 -0.50 -29.81 0.94
CA ARG A 421 -0.14 -31.16 0.49
C ARG A 421 -0.18 -32.18 1.63
N GLN A 422 0.42 -31.87 2.78
CA GLN A 422 0.52 -32.81 3.90
C GLN A 422 -0.85 -33.18 4.49
N ARG A 423 -1.77 -32.20 4.54
CA ARG A 423 -3.15 -32.39 5.01
C ARG A 423 -4.08 -32.94 3.91
N ARG A 424 -3.56 -33.17 2.69
CA ARG A 424 -4.33 -33.62 1.52
C ARG A 424 -5.56 -32.75 1.23
N LEU A 425 -5.47 -31.45 1.54
CA LEU A 425 -6.53 -30.47 1.25
C LEU A 425 -6.67 -30.24 -0.26
N LEU A 426 -5.60 -30.51 -1.01
CA LEU A 426 -5.59 -30.62 -2.46
C LEU A 426 -5.07 -32.01 -2.84
N ALA A 427 -5.66 -32.60 -3.88
CA ALA A 427 -5.25 -33.91 -4.37
C ALA A 427 -3.79 -33.88 -4.84
N ASP A 428 -3.03 -34.97 -4.61
CA ASP A 428 -1.63 -35.04 -5.07
C ASP A 428 -1.48 -34.85 -6.59
N ALA A 429 -2.53 -35.22 -7.34
CA ALA A 429 -2.62 -35.03 -8.79
C ALA A 429 -2.71 -33.55 -9.22
N PHE A 430 -2.99 -32.60 -8.31
CA PHE A 430 -3.05 -31.17 -8.62
C PHE A 430 -1.67 -30.54 -8.80
N TRP A 431 -0.68 -30.93 -7.99
CA TRP A 431 0.57 -30.19 -7.85
C TRP A 431 1.46 -30.22 -9.08
N LEU A 432 1.54 -31.36 -9.77
CA LEU A 432 2.36 -31.47 -10.99
C LEU A 432 1.77 -30.67 -12.17
N PRO A 433 0.46 -30.74 -12.48
CA PRO A 433 -0.18 -29.84 -13.44
C PRO A 433 -0.06 -28.36 -13.05
N CYS A 434 -0.21 -28.03 -11.77
CA CYS A 434 -0.05 -26.67 -11.25
C CYS A 434 1.37 -26.12 -11.54
N GLU A 435 2.41 -26.88 -11.21
CA GLU A 435 3.79 -26.49 -11.49
C GLU A 435 4.06 -26.43 -13.00
N THR A 436 3.48 -27.34 -13.79
CA THR A 436 3.62 -27.35 -15.25
C THR A 436 2.99 -26.10 -15.89
N LEU A 437 1.77 -25.74 -15.47
CA LEU A 437 1.08 -24.53 -15.92
C LEU A 437 1.91 -23.28 -15.58
N ASN A 438 2.41 -23.22 -14.35
CA ASN A 438 3.24 -22.12 -13.91
C ASN A 438 4.55 -22.02 -14.73
N TYR A 439 5.26 -23.13 -14.91
CA TYR A 439 6.55 -23.19 -15.60
C TYR A 439 6.46 -22.90 -17.11
N TYR A 440 5.42 -23.39 -17.80
CA TYR A 440 5.30 -23.23 -19.25
C TYR A 440 4.64 -21.93 -19.70
N TYR A 441 3.78 -21.32 -18.87
CA TYR A 441 2.95 -20.20 -19.30
C TYR A 441 3.11 -18.97 -18.41
N MET A 442 2.86 -19.09 -17.10
CA MET A 442 2.75 -17.95 -16.20
C MET A 442 4.11 -17.34 -15.86
N PHE A 443 5.10 -18.18 -15.56
CA PHE A 443 6.45 -17.76 -15.25
C PHE A 443 7.20 -17.18 -16.46
N PRO A 444 7.11 -17.77 -17.67
CA PRO A 444 7.61 -17.14 -18.90
C PRO A 444 6.99 -15.78 -19.17
N ALA A 445 5.67 -15.61 -18.96
CA ALA A 445 5.02 -14.30 -19.09
C ALA A 445 5.60 -13.27 -18.11
N LEU A 446 5.83 -13.67 -16.85
CA LEU A 446 6.53 -12.84 -15.86
C LEU A 446 7.94 -12.46 -16.34
N MET A 447 8.76 -13.43 -16.74
CA MET A 447 10.15 -13.19 -17.16
C MET A 447 10.25 -12.30 -18.40
N PHE A 448 9.44 -12.57 -19.42
CA PHE A 448 9.40 -11.73 -20.61
C PHE A 448 9.01 -10.29 -20.25
N SER A 449 7.92 -10.10 -19.48
CA SER A 449 7.43 -8.76 -19.13
C SER A 449 8.45 -7.95 -18.32
N GLN A 450 9.20 -8.62 -17.45
CA GLN A 450 10.22 -7.99 -16.62
C GLN A 450 11.47 -7.61 -17.41
N VAL A 451 11.98 -8.52 -18.26
CA VAL A 451 13.17 -8.25 -19.08
C VAL A 451 12.85 -7.22 -20.16
N ALA A 452 11.68 -7.30 -20.80
CA ALA A 452 11.26 -6.36 -21.85
C ALA A 452 11.15 -4.90 -21.34
N ARG A 453 10.81 -4.71 -20.05
CA ARG A 453 10.66 -3.38 -19.43
C ARG A 453 11.87 -2.94 -18.61
N ALA A 454 12.92 -3.76 -18.51
CA ALA A 454 14.10 -3.44 -17.71
C ALA A 454 14.87 -2.27 -18.32
N ASN A 455 15.30 -1.33 -17.48
CA ASN A 455 16.20 -0.26 -17.93
C ASN A 455 17.65 -0.74 -17.85
N LEU A 456 18.11 -1.41 -18.91
CA LEU A 456 19.41 -2.08 -18.97
C LEU A 456 20.61 -1.10 -18.97
N THR A 457 20.39 0.17 -19.32
CA THR A 457 21.48 1.17 -19.42
C THR A 457 21.88 1.78 -18.07
N GLN A 458 21.04 1.63 -17.04
CA GLN A 458 21.29 2.21 -15.71
C GLN A 458 22.22 1.37 -14.83
N PHE A 459 22.55 0.14 -15.22
CA PHE A 459 23.29 -0.79 -14.37
C PHE A 459 24.55 -1.33 -15.07
N PRO A 460 25.65 -1.58 -14.33
CA PRO A 460 26.87 -2.16 -14.89
C PRO A 460 26.69 -3.66 -15.15
N ILE A 461 26.05 -4.01 -16.26
CA ILE A 461 25.69 -5.41 -16.61
C ILE A 461 26.93 -6.31 -16.68
N ARG A 462 28.04 -5.84 -17.26
CA ARG A 462 29.26 -6.64 -17.40
C ARG A 462 29.86 -7.04 -16.04
N PRO A 463 30.11 -6.11 -15.10
CA PRO A 463 30.50 -6.47 -13.73
C PRO A 463 29.52 -7.42 -13.03
N ILE A 464 28.21 -7.17 -13.14
CA ILE A 464 27.16 -8.02 -12.58
C ILE A 464 27.27 -9.46 -13.12
N ALA A 465 27.44 -9.59 -14.43
CA ALA A 465 27.58 -10.89 -15.09
C ALA A 465 28.82 -11.65 -14.62
N ILE A 466 29.97 -10.97 -14.52
CA ILE A 466 31.23 -11.57 -14.05
C ILE A 466 31.09 -12.03 -12.60
N ALA A 467 30.49 -11.21 -11.72
CA ALA A 467 30.30 -11.57 -10.32
C ALA A 467 29.40 -12.80 -10.15
N ILE A 468 28.25 -12.83 -10.83
CA ILE A 468 27.31 -13.95 -10.72
C ILE A 468 27.91 -15.23 -11.33
N LEU A 469 28.33 -15.16 -12.59
CA LEU A 469 28.79 -16.34 -13.33
C LEU A 469 30.16 -16.82 -12.85
N GLY A 470 31.05 -15.92 -12.44
CA GLY A 470 32.35 -16.26 -11.88
C GLY A 470 32.24 -17.04 -10.59
N ALA A 471 31.38 -16.59 -9.67
CA ALA A 471 31.13 -17.29 -8.40
C ALA A 471 30.50 -18.68 -8.61
N VAL A 472 29.50 -18.77 -9.49
CA VAL A 472 28.88 -20.05 -9.88
C VAL A 472 29.92 -20.97 -10.53
N GLY A 473 30.71 -20.46 -11.47
CA GLY A 473 31.72 -21.22 -12.20
C GLY A 473 32.78 -21.79 -11.26
N ALA A 474 33.26 -20.99 -10.31
CA ALA A 474 34.17 -21.45 -9.26
C ALA A 474 33.55 -22.57 -8.42
N GLY A 475 32.29 -22.43 -7.99
CA GLY A 475 31.56 -23.50 -7.30
C GLY A 475 31.43 -24.78 -8.13
N ALA A 476 31.16 -24.65 -9.43
CA ALA A 476 31.08 -25.79 -10.35
C ALA A 476 32.42 -26.51 -10.52
N LEU A 477 33.53 -25.77 -10.65
CA LEU A 477 34.88 -26.31 -10.75
C LEU A 477 35.28 -27.05 -9.48
N LEU A 478 34.96 -26.51 -8.31
CA LEU A 478 35.21 -27.17 -7.02
C LEU A 478 34.44 -28.47 -6.89
N LEU A 479 33.16 -28.50 -7.29
CA LEU A 479 32.37 -29.73 -7.31
C LEU A 479 32.93 -30.77 -8.29
N TYR A 480 33.39 -30.33 -9.46
CA TYR A 480 34.01 -31.21 -10.44
C TYR A 480 35.34 -31.79 -9.92
N GLY A 481 36.21 -30.96 -9.32
CA GLY A 481 37.44 -31.41 -8.68
C GLY A 481 37.18 -32.38 -7.53
N TRP A 482 36.19 -32.08 -6.69
CA TRP A 482 35.75 -32.98 -5.62
C TRP A 482 35.30 -34.34 -6.15
N ARG A 483 34.61 -34.37 -7.30
CA ARG A 483 34.20 -35.62 -7.94
C ARG A 483 35.38 -36.49 -8.34
N LEU A 484 36.46 -35.90 -8.89
CA LEU A 484 37.66 -36.64 -9.28
C LEU A 484 38.27 -37.39 -8.08
N TRP A 485 38.21 -36.78 -6.89
CA TRP A 485 38.71 -37.37 -5.66
C TRP A 485 37.73 -38.38 -5.03
N SER A 486 36.44 -38.05 -4.96
CA SER A 486 35.42 -38.84 -4.24
C SER A 486 34.71 -39.93 -5.06
N ARG A 487 34.96 -40.00 -6.38
CA ARG A 487 34.37 -40.99 -7.32
C ARG A 487 32.85 -41.12 -7.21
N GLN A 488 32.14 -40.00 -7.03
CA GLN A 488 30.67 -40.01 -6.93
C GLN A 488 30.00 -40.58 -8.19
N PRO A 489 28.93 -41.39 -8.04
CA PRO A 489 28.11 -41.85 -9.16
C PRO A 489 27.60 -40.69 -10.01
N GLY A 490 27.51 -40.89 -11.33
CA GLY A 490 27.13 -39.85 -12.28
C GLY A 490 25.78 -39.18 -11.96
N ALA A 491 24.77 -39.98 -11.62
CA ALA A 491 23.44 -39.49 -11.25
C ALA A 491 23.45 -38.62 -9.97
N VAL A 492 24.25 -39.00 -8.96
CA VAL A 492 24.43 -38.25 -7.71
C VAL A 492 25.13 -36.92 -7.99
N PHE A 493 26.25 -36.97 -8.72
CA PHE A 493 27.00 -35.78 -9.10
C PHE A 493 26.15 -34.79 -9.90
N SER A 494 25.37 -35.28 -10.88
CA SER A 494 24.48 -34.43 -11.66
C SER A 494 23.46 -33.73 -10.77
N SER A 495 22.85 -34.43 -9.80
CA SER A 495 21.89 -33.83 -8.87
C SER A 495 22.52 -32.83 -7.90
N VAL A 496 23.75 -33.10 -7.41
CA VAL A 496 24.51 -32.15 -6.56
C VAL A 496 24.82 -30.86 -7.31
N ILE A 497 25.30 -30.98 -8.56
CA ILE A 497 25.55 -29.83 -9.44
C ILE A 497 24.25 -29.05 -9.69
N GLN A 498 23.13 -29.72 -9.99
CA GLN A 498 21.83 -29.05 -10.15
C GLN A 498 21.45 -28.26 -8.89
N GLY A 499 21.61 -28.89 -7.74
CA GLY A 499 21.39 -28.32 -6.42
C GLY A 499 22.25 -27.09 -6.11
N SER A 500 23.47 -27.07 -6.63
CA SER A 500 24.45 -26.03 -6.32
C SER A 500 24.44 -24.84 -7.27
N LEU A 501 24.05 -25.04 -8.52
CA LEU A 501 24.19 -24.01 -9.54
C LEU A 501 22.88 -23.31 -9.89
N ARG A 502 21.71 -23.91 -9.63
CA ARG A 502 20.42 -23.38 -10.11
C ARG A 502 19.65 -22.65 -9.01
N PRO A 503 19.57 -21.31 -9.03
CA PRO A 503 18.81 -20.55 -8.04
C PRO A 503 17.29 -20.69 -8.25
N ASN A 504 16.54 -20.62 -7.16
CA ASN A 504 15.09 -20.57 -7.18
C ASN A 504 14.62 -19.15 -7.51
N THR A 505 14.31 -18.93 -8.78
CA THR A 505 13.89 -17.63 -9.31
C THR A 505 12.56 -17.13 -8.74
N TYR A 506 11.65 -18.01 -8.30
CA TYR A 506 10.41 -17.57 -7.63
C TYR A 506 10.71 -16.86 -6.32
N VAL A 507 11.56 -17.47 -5.48
CA VAL A 507 12.02 -16.89 -4.22
C VAL A 507 12.84 -15.63 -4.48
N GLY A 508 13.69 -15.63 -5.51
CA GLY A 508 14.51 -14.48 -5.89
C GLY A 508 13.70 -13.24 -6.26
N VAL A 509 12.76 -13.40 -7.18
CA VAL A 509 11.90 -12.29 -7.63
C VAL A 509 11.02 -11.79 -6.48
N ALA A 510 10.45 -12.68 -5.68
CA ALA A 510 9.64 -12.30 -4.52
C ALA A 510 10.48 -11.55 -3.47
N ALA A 511 11.69 -12.03 -3.15
CA ALA A 511 12.58 -11.42 -2.17
C ALA A 511 13.09 -10.05 -2.64
N ALA A 512 13.53 -9.94 -3.90
CA ALA A 512 14.00 -8.68 -4.43
C ALA A 512 12.89 -7.62 -4.57
N ALA A 513 11.67 -8.05 -4.94
CA ALA A 513 10.50 -7.18 -4.94
C ALA A 513 10.18 -6.68 -3.53
N ALA A 514 10.27 -7.55 -2.53
CA ALA A 514 10.04 -7.17 -1.13
C ALA A 514 11.10 -6.21 -0.60
N MET A 515 12.36 -6.39 -0.99
CA MET A 515 13.49 -5.60 -0.47
C MET A 515 13.64 -4.23 -1.13
N TYR A 516 13.58 -4.17 -2.47
CA TYR A 516 13.94 -2.98 -3.24
C TYR A 516 12.87 -2.57 -4.27
N GLY A 517 11.65 -3.12 -4.17
CA GLY A 517 10.54 -2.75 -5.05
C GLY A 517 10.86 -2.95 -6.53
N SER A 518 10.55 -1.95 -7.36
CA SER A 518 10.81 -1.99 -8.81
C SER A 518 12.30 -2.07 -9.13
N ALA A 519 13.18 -1.41 -8.37
CA ALA A 519 14.62 -1.47 -8.60
C ALA A 519 15.19 -2.87 -8.35
N GLY A 520 14.73 -3.55 -7.28
CA GLY A 520 15.07 -4.94 -7.00
C GLY A 520 14.56 -5.89 -8.06
N LEU A 521 13.34 -5.67 -8.55
CA LEU A 521 12.78 -6.41 -9.68
C LEU A 521 13.64 -6.25 -10.93
N THR A 522 14.05 -5.02 -11.29
CA THR A 522 14.91 -4.77 -12.44
C THR A 522 16.27 -5.47 -12.31
N LEU A 523 16.96 -5.29 -11.17
CA LEU A 523 18.26 -5.92 -10.92
C LEU A 523 18.20 -7.45 -10.91
N THR A 524 17.13 -8.01 -10.34
CA THR A 524 16.91 -9.47 -10.34
C THR A 524 16.59 -9.97 -11.73
N SER A 525 15.87 -9.19 -12.53
CA SER A 525 15.58 -9.52 -13.93
C SER A 525 16.83 -9.50 -14.79
N ILE A 526 17.75 -8.55 -14.56
CA ILE A 526 19.09 -8.54 -15.17
C ILE A 526 19.87 -9.79 -14.77
N SER A 527 19.90 -10.10 -13.47
CA SER A 527 20.58 -11.28 -12.93
C SER A 527 20.04 -12.58 -13.54
N ILE A 528 18.72 -12.68 -13.66
CA ILE A 528 18.02 -13.79 -14.32
C ILE A 528 18.38 -13.87 -15.79
N ALA A 529 18.33 -12.73 -16.49
CA ALA A 529 18.57 -12.68 -17.93
C ALA A 529 19.98 -13.14 -18.30
N VAL A 530 20.96 -12.78 -17.47
CA VAL A 530 22.35 -13.17 -17.65
C VAL A 530 22.59 -14.63 -17.25
N ALA A 531 22.11 -15.04 -16.07
CA ALA A 531 22.52 -16.30 -15.47
C ALA A 531 21.67 -17.50 -15.88
N ILE A 532 20.34 -17.37 -15.93
CA ILE A 532 19.44 -18.52 -16.07
C ILE A 532 19.62 -19.27 -17.40
N PRO A 533 19.77 -18.62 -18.57
CA PRO A 533 20.06 -19.33 -19.81
C PRO A 533 21.32 -20.20 -19.70
N LEU A 534 22.44 -19.61 -19.28
CA LEU A 534 23.73 -20.30 -19.17
C LEU A 534 23.67 -21.47 -18.17
N LEU A 535 23.08 -21.22 -17.00
CA LEU A 535 22.92 -22.22 -15.94
C LEU A 535 22.04 -23.40 -16.39
N ASN A 536 20.95 -23.13 -17.10
CA ASN A 536 20.06 -24.18 -17.59
C ASN A 536 20.71 -25.00 -18.71
N VAL A 537 21.46 -24.38 -19.62
CA VAL A 537 22.21 -25.11 -20.67
C VAL A 537 23.27 -26.01 -20.03
N ALA A 538 24.09 -25.46 -19.14
CA ALA A 538 25.10 -26.24 -18.42
C ALA A 538 24.48 -27.42 -17.66
N SER A 539 23.30 -27.19 -17.09
CA SER A 539 22.54 -28.21 -16.36
C SER A 539 22.08 -29.37 -17.23
N VAL A 540 21.50 -29.08 -18.38
CA VAL A 540 21.07 -30.12 -19.34
C VAL A 540 22.28 -30.90 -19.83
N VAL A 541 23.37 -30.21 -20.19
CA VAL A 541 24.61 -30.86 -20.66
C VAL A 541 25.16 -31.82 -19.61
N ILE A 542 25.19 -31.40 -18.33
CA ILE A 542 25.70 -32.21 -17.23
C ILE A 542 24.79 -33.40 -16.92
N LEU A 543 23.47 -33.22 -16.95
CA LEU A 543 22.49 -34.30 -16.78
C LEU A 543 22.55 -35.33 -17.91
N MET A 544 22.62 -34.89 -19.17
CA MET A 544 22.74 -35.82 -20.30
C MET A 544 24.05 -36.61 -20.27
N ARG A 545 25.16 -35.92 -19.96
CA ARG A 545 26.49 -36.53 -19.91
C ARG A 545 26.67 -37.53 -18.77
N TYR A 546 26.09 -37.25 -17.60
CA TYR A 546 26.37 -38.03 -16.39
C TYR A 546 25.15 -38.77 -15.80
N GLY A 547 23.94 -38.47 -16.24
CA GLY A 547 22.72 -39.16 -15.86
C GLY A 547 22.39 -40.31 -16.82
N SER A 548 22.23 -40.02 -18.12
CA SER A 548 21.83 -41.00 -19.14
C SER A 548 22.99 -41.68 -19.88
N GLY A 549 24.25 -41.29 -19.62
CA GLY A 549 25.44 -42.02 -20.08
C GLY A 549 26.00 -41.68 -21.46
N GLY A 550 25.71 -40.51 -22.05
CA GLY A 550 26.25 -40.10 -23.35
C GLY A 550 26.59 -38.61 -23.45
N ALA A 551 27.68 -38.25 -24.14
CA ALA A 551 27.99 -36.85 -24.41
C ALA A 551 26.91 -36.25 -25.34
N PRO A 552 26.26 -35.14 -24.97
CA PRO A 552 25.19 -34.56 -25.78
C PRO A 552 25.76 -33.97 -27.07
N THR A 553 25.08 -34.19 -28.20
CA THR A 553 25.45 -33.55 -29.47
C THR A 553 25.05 -32.07 -29.47
N PRO A 554 25.74 -31.19 -30.22
CA PRO A 554 25.37 -29.76 -30.30
C PRO A 554 23.90 -29.53 -30.69
N GLY A 555 23.36 -30.36 -31.59
CA GLY A 555 21.94 -30.31 -31.98
C GLY A 555 20.97 -30.69 -30.85
N GLN A 556 21.34 -31.65 -29.99
CA GLN A 556 20.53 -31.98 -28.81
C GLN A 556 20.54 -30.86 -27.78
N VAL A 557 21.69 -30.21 -27.57
CA VAL A 557 21.80 -29.05 -26.68
C VAL A 557 20.94 -27.90 -27.21
N LEU A 558 21.05 -27.56 -28.50
CA LEU A 558 20.25 -26.51 -29.13
C LEU A 558 18.74 -26.79 -29.02
N ASN A 559 18.32 -28.02 -29.28
CA ASN A 559 16.92 -28.43 -29.14
C ASN A 559 16.41 -28.30 -27.69
N ALA A 560 17.25 -28.61 -26.70
CA ALA A 560 16.89 -28.44 -25.30
C ALA A 560 16.77 -26.95 -24.89
N VAL A 561 17.57 -26.07 -25.48
CA VAL A 561 17.44 -24.61 -25.28
C VAL A 561 16.12 -24.10 -25.86
N LEU A 562 15.83 -24.43 -27.12
CA LEU A 562 14.63 -23.98 -27.81
C LEU A 562 13.33 -24.49 -27.17
N LYS A 563 13.36 -25.68 -26.59
CA LYS A 563 12.22 -26.26 -25.87
C LYS A 563 12.02 -25.70 -24.46
N ASN A 564 12.95 -24.87 -23.95
CA ASN A 564 12.84 -24.31 -22.60
C ASN A 564 12.09 -22.95 -22.65
N PRO A 565 10.83 -22.89 -22.16
CA PRO A 565 9.99 -21.69 -22.30
C PRO A 565 10.53 -20.49 -21.52
N VAL A 566 11.22 -20.72 -20.40
CA VAL A 566 11.81 -19.65 -19.57
C VAL A 566 13.00 -19.00 -20.30
N ILE A 567 13.87 -19.81 -20.92
CA ILE A 567 15.01 -19.30 -21.69
C ILE A 567 14.49 -18.49 -22.88
N MET A 568 13.51 -19.03 -23.62
CA MET A 568 12.93 -18.32 -24.76
C MET A 568 12.27 -17.00 -24.34
N ALA A 569 11.53 -16.96 -23.24
CA ALA A 569 10.92 -15.73 -22.73
C ALA A 569 11.96 -14.66 -22.34
N VAL A 570 13.05 -15.06 -21.70
CA VAL A 570 14.16 -14.15 -21.37
C VAL A 570 14.83 -13.61 -22.63
N LEU A 571 15.15 -14.48 -23.60
CA LEU A 571 15.78 -14.08 -24.86
C LEU A 571 14.89 -13.14 -25.69
N LEU A 572 13.60 -13.49 -25.83
CA LEU A 572 12.62 -12.65 -26.51
C LEU A 572 12.43 -11.32 -25.80
N GLY A 573 12.37 -11.30 -24.47
CA GLY A 573 12.27 -10.07 -23.68
C GLY A 573 13.49 -9.17 -23.86
N ALA A 574 14.69 -9.75 -23.87
CA ALA A 574 15.92 -9.01 -24.11
C ALA A 574 15.98 -8.43 -25.54
N LEU A 575 15.60 -9.21 -26.55
CA LEU A 575 15.48 -8.75 -27.94
C LEU A 575 14.46 -7.61 -28.07
N PHE A 576 13.32 -7.72 -27.38
CA PHE A 576 12.28 -6.68 -27.38
C PHE A 576 12.77 -5.38 -26.74
N ASN A 577 13.50 -5.49 -25.63
CA ASN A 577 14.09 -4.36 -24.91
C ASN A 577 15.18 -3.67 -25.76
N LEU A 578 16.10 -4.44 -26.34
CA LEU A 578 17.18 -3.92 -27.20
C LEU A 578 16.65 -3.30 -28.51
N GLY A 579 15.55 -3.84 -29.05
CA GLY A 579 14.90 -3.31 -30.23
C GLY A 579 14.07 -2.03 -30.01
N GLY A 580 13.96 -1.55 -28.75
CA GLY A 580 13.16 -0.37 -28.42
C GLY A 580 11.66 -0.53 -28.70
N LEU A 581 11.18 -1.77 -28.82
CA LEU A 581 9.79 -2.06 -29.14
C LEU A 581 8.90 -1.83 -27.92
N THR A 582 7.66 -1.42 -28.14
CA THR A 582 6.65 -1.25 -27.08
C THR A 582 5.55 -2.29 -27.23
N LEU A 583 5.13 -2.89 -26.10
CA LEU A 583 4.06 -3.88 -26.12
C LEU A 583 2.70 -3.19 -26.28
N PRO A 584 1.81 -3.69 -27.16
CA PRO A 584 0.42 -3.27 -27.20
C PRO A 584 -0.22 -3.40 -25.80
N ALA A 585 -1.07 -2.43 -25.42
CA ALA A 585 -1.65 -2.37 -24.08
C ALA A 585 -2.39 -3.66 -23.69
N THR A 586 -3.09 -4.29 -24.62
CA THR A 586 -3.81 -5.56 -24.43
C THR A 586 -2.88 -6.71 -24.07
N LEU A 587 -1.79 -6.89 -24.83
CA LEU A 587 -0.79 -7.94 -24.58
C LEU A 587 -0.02 -7.68 -23.28
N SER A 588 0.31 -6.42 -23.02
CA SER A 588 0.95 -5.95 -21.79
C SER A 588 0.12 -6.29 -20.54
N SER A 589 -1.20 -6.08 -20.59
CA SER A 589 -2.13 -6.43 -19.51
C SER A 589 -2.25 -7.94 -19.33
N LEU A 590 -2.40 -8.71 -20.42
CA LEU A 590 -2.47 -10.18 -20.36
C LEU A 590 -1.22 -10.77 -19.69
N LEU A 591 -0.03 -10.35 -20.13
CA LEU A 591 1.25 -10.82 -19.57
C LEU A 591 1.39 -10.44 -18.10
N SER A 592 0.90 -9.26 -17.71
CA SER A 592 0.91 -8.81 -16.31
C SER A 592 0.01 -9.66 -15.41
N ILE A 593 -1.19 -10.01 -15.88
CA ILE A 593 -2.14 -10.85 -15.12
C ILE A 593 -1.57 -12.26 -14.94
N LEU A 594 -1.09 -12.87 -16.04
CA LEU A 594 -0.44 -14.17 -15.99
C LEU A 594 0.80 -14.17 -15.09
N GLY A 595 1.63 -13.13 -15.19
CA GLY A 595 2.83 -12.99 -14.38
C GLY A 595 2.55 -12.79 -12.89
N ALA A 596 1.53 -12.00 -12.54
CA ALA A 596 1.15 -11.74 -11.15
C ALA A 596 0.73 -13.02 -10.39
N ALA A 597 0.06 -13.94 -11.09
CA ALA A 597 -0.35 -15.21 -10.50
C ALA A 597 0.80 -16.24 -10.38
N SER A 598 1.91 -16.05 -11.12
CA SER A 598 3.04 -16.99 -11.15
C SER A 598 3.76 -17.13 -9.80
N LEU A 599 4.04 -16.01 -9.12
CA LEU A 599 4.77 -16.00 -7.84
C LEU A 599 4.03 -16.73 -6.71
N PRO A 600 2.74 -16.44 -6.41
CA PRO A 600 2.03 -17.15 -5.35
C PRO A 600 1.85 -18.65 -5.66
N LEU A 601 1.51 -19.01 -6.91
CA LEU A 601 1.41 -20.42 -7.33
C LEU A 601 2.76 -21.15 -7.24
N GLY A 602 3.83 -20.51 -7.70
CA GLY A 602 5.19 -21.07 -7.63
C GLY A 602 5.66 -21.28 -6.20
N LEU A 603 5.43 -20.33 -5.29
CA LEU A 603 5.80 -20.47 -3.88
C LEU A 603 4.98 -21.57 -3.17
N LEU A 604 3.68 -21.69 -3.48
CA LEU A 604 2.85 -22.81 -2.99
C LEU A 604 3.36 -24.15 -3.53
N ALA A 605 3.70 -24.24 -4.80
CA ALA A 605 4.22 -25.46 -5.43
C ALA A 605 5.61 -25.84 -4.88
N VAL A 606 6.49 -24.87 -4.61
CA VAL A 606 7.77 -25.07 -3.90
C VAL A 606 7.50 -25.71 -2.54
N GLY A 607 6.54 -25.16 -1.79
CA GLY A 607 6.11 -25.68 -0.49
C GLY A 607 5.58 -27.10 -0.55
N ALA A 608 4.67 -27.36 -1.48
CA ALA A 608 4.14 -28.68 -1.73
C ALA A 608 5.26 -29.65 -2.13
N GLY A 609 6.26 -29.23 -2.89
CA GLY A 609 7.39 -30.05 -3.33
C GLY A 609 8.36 -30.50 -2.22
N LEU A 610 8.28 -29.95 -1.02
CA LEU A 610 9.17 -30.30 0.09
C LEU A 610 8.94 -31.76 0.54
N ASP A 611 10.01 -32.53 0.63
CA ASP A 611 10.01 -33.95 0.97
C ASP A 611 10.91 -34.21 2.18
N MET A 612 10.31 -34.30 3.37
CA MET A 612 11.05 -34.54 4.61
C MET A 612 11.67 -35.92 4.70
N GLN A 613 11.12 -36.91 3.98
CA GLN A 613 11.70 -38.26 3.97
C GLN A 613 12.97 -38.27 3.13
N ALA A 614 12.93 -37.66 1.95
CA ALA A 614 14.11 -37.45 1.12
C ALA A 614 15.18 -36.62 1.83
N ALA A 615 14.77 -35.56 2.55
CA ALA A 615 15.69 -34.73 3.34
C ALA A 615 16.40 -35.51 4.46
N ARG A 616 15.68 -36.41 5.17
CA ARG A 616 16.27 -37.25 6.22
C ARG A 616 17.15 -38.38 5.67
N ALA A 617 16.81 -38.89 4.49
CA ALA A 617 17.54 -39.99 3.85
C ALA A 617 18.85 -39.53 3.20
N ALA A 618 18.91 -38.27 2.77
CA ALA A 618 20.00 -37.75 1.98
C ALA A 618 21.09 -37.14 2.88
N ARG A 619 22.26 -37.81 2.93
CA ARG A 619 23.42 -37.46 3.79
C ARG A 619 24.40 -36.51 3.06
N GLY A 620 25.70 -36.81 3.07
CA GLY A 620 26.81 -35.95 2.60
C GLY A 620 26.57 -35.12 1.31
N PRO A 621 26.01 -35.68 0.22
CA PRO A 621 25.77 -34.92 -1.02
C PRO A 621 24.84 -33.70 -0.86
N VAL A 622 23.87 -33.75 0.07
CA VAL A 622 22.99 -32.61 0.36
C VAL A 622 23.74 -31.50 1.07
N LEU A 623 24.56 -31.86 2.06
CA LEU A 623 25.40 -30.90 2.77
C LEU A 623 26.42 -30.27 1.83
N GLN A 624 27.04 -31.07 0.97
CA GLN A 624 27.94 -30.58 -0.08
C GLN A 624 27.22 -29.56 -0.98
N SER A 625 26.04 -29.93 -1.50
CA SER A 625 25.31 -29.03 -2.39
C SER A 625 24.88 -27.73 -1.70
N SER A 626 24.40 -27.85 -0.44
CA SER A 626 23.93 -26.74 0.38
C SER A 626 25.06 -25.79 0.79
N PHE A 627 26.23 -26.32 1.16
CA PHE A 627 27.40 -25.52 1.48
C PHE A 627 27.86 -24.69 0.27
N ILE A 628 27.95 -25.32 -0.90
CA ILE A 628 28.32 -24.60 -2.13
C ILE A 628 27.27 -23.53 -2.44
N LYS A 629 25.98 -23.88 -2.41
CA LYS A 629 24.90 -22.99 -2.83
C LYS A 629 24.65 -21.81 -1.89
N LEU A 630 24.56 -22.08 -0.60
CA LEU A 630 24.04 -21.13 0.38
C LEU A 630 25.13 -20.36 1.11
N LEU A 631 26.39 -20.80 1.01
CA LEU A 631 27.52 -20.15 1.68
C LEU A 631 28.63 -19.77 0.70
N LEU A 632 29.23 -20.73 0.01
CA LEU A 632 30.42 -20.45 -0.82
C LEU A 632 30.11 -19.52 -1.99
N VAL A 633 29.12 -19.87 -2.83
CA VAL A 633 28.79 -19.09 -4.03
C VAL A 633 28.36 -17.65 -3.67
N PRO A 634 27.53 -17.40 -2.63
CA PRO A 634 27.21 -16.05 -2.18
C PRO A 634 28.42 -15.25 -1.70
N LEU A 635 29.32 -15.86 -0.90
CA LEU A 635 30.53 -15.19 -0.42
C LEU A 635 31.50 -14.85 -1.56
N LEU A 636 31.65 -15.75 -2.54
CA LEU A 636 32.41 -15.47 -3.75
C LEU A 636 31.76 -14.36 -4.58
N THR A 637 30.43 -14.35 -4.67
CA THR A 637 29.70 -13.27 -5.39
C THR A 637 29.94 -11.93 -4.72
N LEU A 638 29.91 -11.88 -3.39
CA LEU A 638 30.21 -10.68 -2.61
C LEU A 638 31.65 -10.23 -2.86
N TRP A 639 32.61 -11.13 -2.74
CA TRP A 639 34.03 -10.82 -2.94
C TRP A 639 34.32 -10.32 -4.36
N ILE A 640 33.84 -11.04 -5.39
CA ILE A 640 34.01 -10.63 -6.79
C ILE A 640 33.28 -9.31 -7.03
N GLY A 641 32.04 -9.15 -6.55
CA GLY A 641 31.24 -7.94 -6.74
C GLY A 641 31.92 -6.69 -6.16
N VAL A 642 32.43 -6.77 -4.93
CA VAL A 642 33.18 -5.68 -4.29
C VAL A 642 34.46 -5.38 -5.05
N SER A 643 35.21 -6.41 -5.46
CA SER A 643 36.46 -6.22 -6.23
C SER A 643 36.24 -5.60 -7.63
N LEU A 644 35.03 -5.71 -8.18
CA LEU A 644 34.62 -5.07 -9.43
C LEU A 644 33.96 -3.70 -9.22
N GLY A 645 33.92 -3.18 -7.99
CA GLY A 645 33.34 -1.87 -7.66
C GLY A 645 31.81 -1.83 -7.66
N ILE A 646 31.14 -2.96 -7.50
CA ILE A 646 29.67 -3.02 -7.37
C ILE A 646 29.31 -2.69 -5.91
N HIS A 647 28.45 -1.69 -5.71
CA HIS A 647 28.03 -1.25 -4.38
C HIS A 647 26.50 -1.10 -4.27
N GLY A 648 26.03 -0.99 -3.03
CA GLY A 648 24.63 -0.67 -2.73
C GLY A 648 23.63 -1.74 -3.20
N PRO A 649 22.43 -1.36 -3.65
CA PRO A 649 21.36 -2.31 -4.01
C PRO A 649 21.75 -3.32 -5.09
N ALA A 650 22.66 -2.95 -6.00
CA ALA A 650 23.15 -3.85 -7.04
C ALA A 650 23.96 -5.01 -6.43
N LEU A 651 24.89 -4.72 -5.51
CA LEU A 651 25.69 -5.73 -4.83
C LEU A 651 24.80 -6.67 -4.00
N THR A 652 23.90 -6.10 -3.21
CA THR A 652 22.99 -6.90 -2.37
C THR A 652 22.10 -7.79 -3.22
N THR A 653 21.61 -7.31 -4.37
CA THR A 653 20.73 -8.10 -5.24
C THR A 653 21.46 -9.27 -5.92
N ILE A 654 22.68 -9.07 -6.41
CA ILE A 654 23.44 -10.16 -7.05
C ILE A 654 23.87 -11.23 -6.02
N VAL A 655 24.22 -10.80 -4.80
CA VAL A 655 24.55 -11.69 -3.69
C VAL A 655 23.30 -12.46 -3.25
N LEU A 656 22.15 -11.77 -3.11
CA LEU A 656 20.86 -12.38 -2.85
C LEU A 656 20.53 -13.44 -3.89
N PHE A 657 20.64 -13.11 -5.18
CA PHE A 657 20.37 -14.02 -6.29
C PHE A 657 21.15 -15.33 -6.18
N ASN A 658 22.43 -15.25 -5.81
CA ASN A 658 23.28 -16.42 -5.66
C ASN A 658 23.07 -17.19 -4.33
N SER A 659 22.44 -16.56 -3.34
CA SER A 659 22.05 -17.18 -2.05
C SER A 659 20.71 -17.93 -2.06
N LEU A 660 19.97 -17.87 -3.17
CA LEU A 660 18.65 -18.51 -3.28
C LEU A 660 18.77 -20.04 -3.20
N PRO A 661 17.80 -20.76 -2.61
CA PRO A 661 17.81 -22.22 -2.60
C PRO A 661 17.65 -22.79 -4.02
N CYS A 662 17.85 -24.10 -4.19
CA CYS A 662 17.67 -24.75 -5.48
C CYS A 662 16.22 -24.66 -6.00
N THR A 663 16.06 -24.53 -7.32
CA THR A 663 14.77 -24.53 -8.01
C THR A 663 14.09 -25.92 -7.99
N PRO A 664 12.75 -25.99 -7.79
CA PRO A 664 12.00 -27.25 -7.92
C PRO A 664 12.17 -27.94 -9.28
N SER A 665 12.39 -27.18 -10.35
CA SER A 665 12.60 -27.73 -11.70
C SER A 665 13.82 -28.66 -11.80
N ALA A 666 14.77 -28.59 -10.86
CA ALA A 666 15.90 -29.51 -10.77
C ALA A 666 15.45 -30.96 -10.50
N TYR A 667 14.39 -31.15 -9.70
CA TYR A 667 13.79 -32.47 -9.45
C TYR A 667 13.23 -33.08 -10.73
N ILE A 668 12.46 -32.29 -11.49
CA ILE A 668 11.82 -32.73 -12.73
C ILE A 668 12.89 -33.13 -13.75
N MET A 669 13.92 -32.31 -13.92
CA MET A 669 15.01 -32.59 -14.86
C MET A 669 15.84 -33.80 -14.46
N ALA A 670 16.12 -33.99 -13.16
CA ALA A 670 16.78 -35.20 -12.67
C ALA A 670 15.95 -36.45 -12.99
N LYS A 671 14.63 -36.40 -12.81
CA LYS A 671 13.74 -37.53 -13.14
C LYS A 671 13.70 -37.84 -14.64
N LEU A 672 13.72 -36.83 -15.51
CA LEU A 672 13.61 -37.00 -16.96
C LEU A 672 14.94 -37.38 -17.64
N LEU A 673 16.07 -36.95 -17.11
CA LEU A 673 17.39 -37.04 -17.75
C LEU A 673 18.38 -37.94 -16.97
N GLY A 674 17.88 -38.89 -16.18
CA GLY A 674 18.70 -39.92 -15.53
C GLY A 674 19.49 -39.46 -14.30
N GLY A 675 19.13 -38.34 -13.69
CA GLY A 675 19.69 -37.90 -12.40
C GLY A 675 19.02 -38.56 -11.19
N ASP A 676 19.64 -38.44 -10.01
CA ASP A 676 19.02 -38.90 -8.75
C ASP A 676 17.95 -37.88 -8.29
N HIS A 677 16.70 -38.15 -8.67
CA HIS A 677 15.57 -37.28 -8.34
C HIS A 677 15.21 -37.30 -6.84
N ARG A 678 15.43 -38.41 -6.12
CA ARG A 678 15.19 -38.45 -4.67
C ARG A 678 16.19 -37.58 -3.93
N LEU A 679 17.45 -37.63 -4.34
CA LEU A 679 18.48 -36.72 -3.83
C LEU A 679 18.14 -35.26 -4.15
N SER A 680 17.72 -34.95 -5.38
CA SER A 680 17.31 -33.58 -5.76
C SER A 680 16.17 -33.05 -4.89
N ALA A 681 15.17 -33.88 -4.57
CA ALA A 681 14.09 -33.51 -3.65
C ALA A 681 14.62 -33.20 -2.23
N GLY A 682 15.56 -34.01 -1.74
CA GLY A 682 16.25 -33.77 -0.46
C GLY A 682 17.06 -32.47 -0.46
N ILE A 683 17.80 -32.18 -1.54
CA ILE A 683 18.56 -30.94 -1.70
C ILE A 683 17.64 -29.73 -1.68
N ILE A 684 16.58 -29.73 -2.49
CA ILE A 684 15.61 -28.62 -2.54
C ILE A 684 15.03 -28.39 -1.14
N THR A 685 14.61 -29.45 -0.47
CA THR A 685 14.00 -29.36 0.85
C THR A 685 14.91 -28.76 1.91
N VAL A 686 16.13 -29.29 2.03
CA VAL A 686 17.11 -28.81 3.01
C VAL A 686 17.56 -27.39 2.67
N GLN A 687 17.83 -27.11 1.40
CA GLN A 687 18.24 -25.76 1.01
C GLN A 687 17.13 -24.74 1.21
N THR A 688 15.87 -25.04 0.91
CA THR A 688 14.76 -24.11 1.17
C THR A 688 14.61 -23.81 2.66
N ALA A 689 14.81 -24.81 3.54
CA ALA A 689 14.79 -24.60 4.99
C ALA A 689 16.01 -23.78 5.46
N LEU A 690 17.22 -24.13 5.02
CA LEU A 690 18.44 -23.42 5.37
C LEU A 690 18.45 -21.98 4.83
N ALA A 691 17.88 -21.75 3.64
CA ALA A 691 17.76 -20.43 3.03
C ALA A 691 16.98 -19.43 3.88
N ALA A 692 16.04 -19.91 4.71
CA ALA A 692 15.33 -19.07 5.68
C ALA A 692 16.28 -18.42 6.71
N ILE A 693 17.45 -19.03 6.95
CA ILE A 693 18.48 -18.54 7.86
C ILE A 693 19.64 -17.90 7.07
N THR A 694 20.12 -18.56 6.00
CA THR A 694 21.32 -18.12 5.29
C THR A 694 21.08 -16.87 4.44
N MET A 695 19.90 -16.71 3.82
CA MET A 695 19.61 -15.50 3.03
C MET A 695 19.66 -14.23 3.89
N PRO A 696 18.97 -14.14 5.06
CA PRO A 696 19.11 -12.98 5.94
C PRO A 696 20.56 -12.70 6.40
N LEU A 697 21.32 -13.75 6.75
CA LEU A 697 22.70 -13.60 7.20
C LEU A 697 23.61 -13.05 6.10
N VAL A 698 23.49 -13.58 4.88
CA VAL A 698 24.24 -13.10 3.72
C VAL A 698 23.88 -11.65 3.40
N LEU A 699 22.60 -11.30 3.51
CA LEU A 699 22.12 -9.93 3.30
C LEU A 699 22.66 -8.95 4.34
N LEU A 700 22.79 -9.34 5.61
CA LEU A 700 23.38 -8.51 6.66
C LEU A 700 24.84 -8.14 6.36
N VAL A 701 25.58 -9.05 5.72
CA VAL A 701 26.99 -8.83 5.37
C VAL A 701 27.11 -7.95 4.11
N SER A 702 26.21 -8.11 3.13
CA SER A 702 26.25 -7.32 1.89
C SER A 702 25.68 -5.91 1.99
N HIS A 703 25.00 -5.58 3.10
CA HIS A 703 24.38 -4.26 3.31
C HIS A 703 25.32 -3.22 3.96
N ARG A 704 26.52 -3.65 4.37
CA ARG A 704 27.63 -2.79 4.82
C ARG A 704 28.49 -2.40 3.64
#